data_AF-A0A2R4G392-F1
#
_entry.id   AF-A0A2R4G392-F1
#
_cell.length_a   1.000
_cell.length_b   1.000
_cell.length_c   1.000
_cell.angle_alpha   90.00
_cell.angle_beta   90.00
_cell.angle_gamma   90.00
#
_symmetry.space_group_name_H-M   'P 1'
#
loop_
_entity.id
_entity.type
_entity.pdbx_description
1 polymer ?
#
loop_
_entity_poly.entity_id
_entity_poly.type
_entity_poly.pdbx_seq_one_letter_code
_entity_poly.pdbx_strand_id
1 'polypeptide(L)'
;MRKQHTETAARATAVLVAAATLASGTVAAGPAAWAADQNETGTTQTKKTVREQLEQTVAEATAKKDIQDKTSGGAYTADTYGILSDRLTDAQNLLDDPDTSDDRLQSALDALDKAVKNLKVASWTVNGVALTGDQTLTADIGLDAKPGSLTAIGSDGTKVDLSISGADERHPALGVTSGTAVAGAPRDGTRPSISVHLSWTSGQEQTAYGRSFWPAEDDTWTLSQNVALDAGNQPAETSVTIGGETVDITWDALGVKDGMVSMSGRAEGSVDGQKWRIDYTASRDVGQSALDALEDAVESGRAMLDDTTHEYTAASRRTLDDALGEAGTLDGTATSDQCSQAMAAIAKAERDLVPVTWTVDINGTAMGLTRHDNGGWTLDTGLLDKALSVESGHKLTITSNDPTLGDKGRVTLSADTWKTSRTNEPDKDSSIGFGQWVENGSAVLFGSSKGRTYTVTSSWLQLKGSRIADVAGSPVSFDTEKREWVASPSIALDRHGEPAIDSITLDNGEKTVVDLSYGKATGSKSGVLTRTATASGRLNGSRQPYRITVTASSDTSKARESLSALIASAKERFLPGAHHWTAKSADTYSNALAIASNILDSDDAVVNDLAEASAGLSAAVDGLKAVEWSTSDGTVLEWNRDDDSYHADLPASSSKPSEKPLKAVSDDGGKATLTRAAGDAVTYTDITLGVTEVSGAAHWTGSTKAGRPLSVAGSYDYRAGKKIDVTGGSGETLEFTSRNGYLAANTTSRLDAKDKAELQRIDVDGVKTDIVWSNTLNRASTDTTTTITRKGKAEGDVTVDGHTQHWVVYVTASRVEGRVASLSVIESAADGSTTEHTIDGFDENRTDYTLTLDYSRVSDRFTLGYKSASSDDGVTQGAAIAPTLGADAARILKVRLNGRTYTVTVRFTQPKPVVTNTAARLSGIYVNRTGKAVKGDLIEGWNPDVLTYTLTLGANDPGVYVLPEAPSGVTVKASDVKQTAYSTEQAWTSTAANGETRTYTVRVVRDHADKPTADERFSPAAPKDMDGTTPSPSQSTTDIQAAGYLLDGRFVKQEGGRFNIPEGGVFAYKSYAGQTVQVSTRKTGGMTYEYTLNVLAPDGVTFASHTVTATYVQAPTHKALLDGILIDNTRLGGFDPSRTEYSARVSNLDHWTVAAVFDKDSGMSVTIHKERAKATLTVTSADGLVSRVYVVNLTQDAVAGKGTDGVGVLSETGSNVTPALLATAGALLAGLAGLGLHGLVRRRHRGND
;
A
#
# COMPACT_ATOMS: atom_id res chain seq x y z
N MET A 1 -18.44 33.22 51.34
CA MET A 1 -19.32 33.76 52.42
C MET A 1 -19.88 32.59 53.26
N ARG A 2 -20.78 32.84 54.21
CA ARG A 2 -21.29 31.87 55.21
C ARG A 2 -22.40 30.94 54.67
N LYS A 3 -22.40 29.67 55.12
CA LYS A 3 -23.57 28.85 55.59
C LYS A 3 -24.70 28.52 54.56
N GLN A 4 -25.49 27.43 54.66
CA GLN A 4 -25.50 26.22 55.51
C GLN A 4 -26.46 25.14 54.93
N HIS A 5 -26.15 23.85 55.14
CA HIS A 5 -27.08 22.69 55.28
C HIS A 5 -28.04 22.30 54.11
N THR A 6 -28.51 21.05 53.99
CA THR A 6 -28.32 19.82 54.81
C THR A 6 -28.26 18.55 53.94
N GLU A 7 -27.70 17.47 54.52
CA GLU A 7 -28.04 16.03 54.36
C GLU A 7 -29.06 15.60 53.29
N THR A 8 -28.86 14.53 52.53
CA THR A 8 -28.09 13.27 52.76
C THR A 8 -27.47 12.76 51.41
N ALA A 9 -26.68 11.70 51.29
CA ALA A 9 -26.24 10.65 52.23
C ALA A 9 -24.71 10.38 52.17
N ALA A 10 -24.30 9.20 51.69
CA ALA A 10 -22.94 8.66 51.74
C ALA A 10 -22.49 8.15 50.36
N ARG A 11 -21.26 8.37 49.83
CA ARG A 11 -19.88 8.33 50.39
C ARG A 11 -19.34 6.90 50.53
N ALA A 12 -18.10 6.58 50.13
CA ALA A 12 -17.05 7.31 49.37
C ALA A 12 -16.17 6.26 48.60
N THR A 13 -15.20 6.51 47.69
CA THR A 13 -14.04 7.46 47.67
C THR A 13 -13.12 7.32 48.90
N ALA A 14 -11.78 7.41 48.85
CA ALA A 14 -10.78 7.70 47.80
C ALA A 14 -9.44 7.00 48.21
N VAL A 15 -8.55 6.48 47.34
CA VAL A 15 -7.55 7.12 46.43
C VAL A 15 -6.21 7.55 47.11
N LEU A 16 -5.10 7.38 46.36
CA LEU A 16 -3.78 8.07 46.39
C LEU A 16 -2.53 7.45 47.08
N VAL A 17 -1.51 7.20 46.24
CA VAL A 17 -0.06 7.59 46.33
C VAL A 17 0.98 6.84 47.19
N ALA A 18 1.91 6.20 46.45
CA ALA A 18 3.38 6.15 46.48
C ALA A 18 4.22 6.56 47.72
N ALA A 19 5.38 5.88 47.86
CA ALA A 19 6.70 6.53 47.96
C ALA A 19 7.85 5.53 47.68
N ALA A 20 9.00 6.04 47.22
CA ALA A 20 10.28 5.33 47.24
C ALA A 20 11.44 6.32 47.44
N THR A 21 12.27 6.11 48.47
CA THR A 21 13.65 6.64 48.56
C THR A 21 14.42 5.95 49.71
N LEU A 22 15.75 6.02 49.69
CA LEU A 22 16.66 5.19 50.48
C LEU A 22 17.38 5.93 51.62
N ALA A 23 17.97 5.11 52.50
CA ALA A 23 19.27 5.28 53.15
C ALA A 23 19.39 5.83 54.59
N SER A 24 20.45 5.34 55.25
CA SER A 24 21.13 5.84 56.47
C SER A 24 20.55 5.49 57.84
N GLY A 25 21.44 5.11 58.77
CA GLY A 25 21.17 5.05 60.22
C GLY A 25 21.60 3.74 60.89
N THR A 26 22.58 3.79 61.81
CA THR A 26 23.11 2.63 62.55
C THR A 26 23.04 2.82 64.07
N VAL A 27 23.28 1.73 64.82
CA VAL A 27 23.63 1.69 66.27
C VAL A 27 22.48 1.76 67.31
N ALA A 28 21.94 0.57 67.61
CA ALA A 28 21.93 -0.07 68.95
C ALA A 28 21.25 0.55 70.20
N ALA A 29 21.27 -0.26 71.27
CA ALA A 29 20.86 -0.03 72.65
C ALA A 29 19.34 0.06 72.95
N GLY A 30 18.88 -0.81 73.85
CA GLY A 30 17.67 -0.59 74.63
C GLY A 30 18.03 -0.28 76.09
N PRO A 31 17.14 0.41 76.82
CA PRO A 31 16.95 0.16 78.24
C PRO A 31 15.47 -0.10 78.56
N ALA A 32 15.17 -0.35 79.84
CA ALA A 32 13.84 -0.69 80.33
C ALA A 32 13.22 0.40 81.23
N ALA A 33 11.95 0.15 81.59
CA ALA A 33 11.30 0.50 82.86
C ALA A 33 10.42 1.77 82.99
N TRP A 34 9.15 1.51 83.38
CA TRP A 34 8.33 2.23 84.38
C TRP A 34 7.77 3.63 84.00
N ALA A 35 6.64 4.11 84.58
CA ALA A 35 5.48 3.48 85.26
C ALA A 35 4.38 4.54 85.53
N ALA A 36 3.19 4.07 85.99
CA ALA A 36 2.18 4.78 86.79
C ALA A 36 1.28 5.87 86.12
N ASP A 37 0.03 6.13 86.55
CA ASP A 37 -0.98 5.34 87.31
C ASP A 37 -2.36 6.10 87.31
N GLN A 38 -3.45 5.46 87.78
CA GLN A 38 -4.69 6.04 88.37
C GLN A 38 -5.82 6.58 87.46
N ASN A 39 -7.12 6.29 87.71
CA ASN A 39 -7.72 5.30 88.63
C ASN A 39 -9.17 4.89 88.27
N GLU A 40 -9.62 3.78 88.88
CA GLU A 40 -10.99 3.42 89.31
C GLU A 40 -12.21 3.59 88.37
N THR A 41 -12.72 2.45 87.89
CA THR A 41 -13.98 1.93 88.47
C THR A 41 -13.81 0.44 88.78
N GLY A 42 -14.01 0.03 90.03
CA GLY A 42 -13.79 -1.36 90.44
C GLY A 42 -14.98 -2.28 90.18
N THR A 43 -14.73 -3.43 89.54
CA THR A 43 -15.51 -4.66 89.76
C THR A 43 -14.55 -5.75 90.21
N THR A 44 -14.86 -6.40 91.32
CA THR A 44 -14.11 -7.59 91.77
C THR A 44 -14.38 -8.72 90.79
N GLN A 45 -13.43 -8.97 89.87
CA GLN A 45 -13.29 -10.31 89.33
C GLN A 45 -12.90 -11.22 90.49
N THR A 46 -13.84 -12.06 90.91
CA THR A 46 -13.52 -13.28 91.64
C THR A 46 -12.38 -13.98 90.92
N LYS A 47 -11.40 -14.48 91.69
CA LYS A 47 -10.36 -15.36 91.13
C LYS A 47 -11.09 -16.61 90.63
N LYS A 48 -11.43 -16.62 89.34
CA LYS A 48 -12.26 -17.66 88.71
C LYS A 48 -11.79 -19.03 89.20
N THR A 49 -12.72 -19.78 89.75
CA THR A 49 -12.53 -21.20 90.03
C THR A 49 -12.11 -21.92 88.76
N VAL A 50 -11.45 -23.07 88.92
CA VAL A 50 -11.05 -23.91 87.78
C VAL A 50 -12.28 -24.28 86.92
N ARG A 51 -13.44 -24.44 87.57
CA ARG A 51 -14.76 -24.59 86.95
C ARG A 51 -15.15 -23.39 86.07
N GLU A 52 -15.15 -22.15 86.58
CA GLU A 52 -15.46 -20.92 85.80
C GLU A 52 -14.45 -20.62 84.67
N GLN A 53 -13.24 -21.18 84.74
CA GLN A 53 -12.26 -21.13 83.65
C GLN A 53 -12.56 -22.21 82.60
N LEU A 54 -12.81 -23.45 83.02
CA LEU A 54 -13.23 -24.55 82.15
C LEU A 54 -14.52 -24.22 81.40
N GLU A 55 -15.52 -23.63 82.05
CA GLU A 55 -16.76 -23.15 81.43
C GLU A 55 -16.51 -22.13 80.32
N GLN A 56 -15.54 -21.23 80.51
CA GLN A 56 -15.16 -20.26 79.48
C GLN A 56 -14.46 -20.95 78.30
N THR A 57 -13.49 -21.82 78.55
CA THR A 57 -12.78 -22.55 77.49
C THR A 57 -13.71 -23.56 76.78
N VAL A 58 -14.73 -24.09 77.47
CA VAL A 58 -15.84 -24.85 76.88
C VAL A 58 -16.72 -23.96 76.00
N ALA A 59 -17.02 -22.72 76.38
CA ALA A 59 -17.73 -21.79 75.52
C ALA A 59 -16.91 -21.40 74.28
N GLU A 60 -15.60 -21.18 74.42
CA GLU A 60 -14.68 -20.89 73.32
C GLU A 60 -14.54 -22.10 72.37
N ALA A 61 -14.36 -23.32 72.90
CA ALA A 61 -14.34 -24.56 72.11
C ALA A 61 -15.70 -24.87 71.48
N THR A 62 -16.82 -24.54 72.15
CA THR A 62 -18.17 -24.65 71.57
C THR A 62 -18.34 -23.67 70.43
N ALA A 63 -17.84 -22.43 70.52
CA ALA A 63 -17.83 -21.48 69.40
C ALA A 63 -16.98 -22.00 68.22
N LYS A 64 -15.87 -22.70 68.49
CA LYS A 64 -15.07 -23.37 67.45
C LYS A 64 -15.83 -24.55 66.80
N LYS A 65 -16.56 -25.35 67.59
CA LYS A 65 -17.50 -26.39 67.10
C LYS A 65 -18.64 -25.79 66.26
N ASP A 66 -19.26 -24.72 66.72
CA ASP A 66 -20.28 -23.96 65.99
C ASP A 66 -19.80 -23.52 64.59
N ILE A 67 -18.53 -23.12 64.46
CA ILE A 67 -17.92 -22.73 63.18
C ILE A 67 -17.63 -23.97 62.31
N GLN A 68 -17.20 -25.08 62.90
CA GLN A 68 -17.03 -26.36 62.19
C GLN A 68 -18.37 -26.88 61.64
N ASP A 69 -19.42 -26.85 62.45
CA ASP A 69 -20.74 -27.37 62.07
C ASP A 69 -21.41 -26.45 61.01
N LYS A 70 -21.26 -25.12 61.12
CA LYS A 70 -21.72 -24.15 60.09
C LYS A 70 -20.97 -24.26 58.76
N THR A 71 -19.76 -24.82 58.76
CA THR A 71 -18.96 -25.10 57.56
C THR A 71 -19.05 -26.56 57.11
N SER A 72 -20.02 -27.33 57.63
CA SER A 72 -20.25 -28.74 57.29
C SER A 72 -19.01 -29.64 57.51
N GLY A 73 -18.19 -29.32 58.53
CA GLY A 73 -16.92 -30.01 58.82
C GLY A 73 -15.68 -29.36 58.19
N GLY A 74 -15.80 -28.17 57.59
CA GLY A 74 -14.77 -27.56 56.73
C GLY A 74 -13.90 -26.45 57.33
N ALA A 75 -14.10 -26.02 58.59
CA ALA A 75 -13.33 -24.94 59.19
C ALA A 75 -11.96 -25.39 59.74
N TYR A 76 -11.87 -26.60 60.29
CA TYR A 76 -10.69 -27.12 60.98
C TYR A 76 -10.37 -28.57 60.57
N THR A 77 -9.08 -28.91 60.58
CA THR A 77 -8.62 -30.24 60.13
C THR A 77 -9.18 -31.35 61.02
N ALA A 78 -9.57 -32.47 60.42
CA ALA A 78 -10.24 -33.58 61.11
C ALA A 78 -9.47 -34.06 62.36
N ASP A 79 -8.13 -34.18 62.29
CA ASP A 79 -7.30 -34.62 63.40
C ASP A 79 -7.34 -33.64 64.60
N THR A 80 -7.25 -32.34 64.32
CA THR A 80 -7.22 -31.32 65.40
C THR A 80 -8.61 -31.03 65.94
N TYR A 81 -9.63 -31.09 65.07
CA TYR A 81 -11.03 -30.97 65.47
C TYR A 81 -11.55 -32.20 66.22
N GLY A 82 -11.10 -33.42 65.88
CA GLY A 82 -11.44 -34.63 66.63
C GLY A 82 -10.95 -34.53 68.07
N ILE A 83 -9.68 -34.15 68.27
CA ILE A 83 -9.11 -33.89 69.59
C ILE A 83 -9.88 -32.78 70.33
N LEU A 84 -10.28 -31.70 69.65
CA LEU A 84 -11.13 -30.65 70.25
C LEU A 84 -12.49 -31.20 70.68
N SER A 85 -13.18 -31.96 69.82
CA SER A 85 -14.52 -32.48 70.10
C SER A 85 -14.49 -33.51 71.24
N ASP A 86 -13.47 -34.36 71.30
CA ASP A 86 -13.26 -35.31 72.39
C ASP A 86 -13.02 -34.56 73.70
N ARG A 87 -12.10 -33.59 73.74
CA ARG A 87 -11.81 -32.80 74.96
C ARG A 87 -12.95 -31.87 75.37
N LEU A 88 -13.74 -31.38 74.42
CA LEU A 88 -14.95 -30.61 74.71
C LEU A 88 -16.01 -31.51 75.36
N THR A 89 -16.15 -32.75 74.87
CA THR A 89 -17.06 -33.75 75.45
C THR A 89 -16.58 -34.20 76.84
N ASP A 90 -15.29 -34.46 77.02
CA ASP A 90 -14.68 -34.73 78.34
C ASP A 90 -14.97 -33.58 79.32
N ALA A 91 -14.72 -32.34 78.91
CA ALA A 91 -14.92 -31.15 79.72
C ALA A 91 -16.40 -30.91 80.08
N GLN A 92 -17.31 -31.09 79.14
CA GLN A 92 -18.76 -30.96 79.38
C GLN A 92 -19.25 -32.02 80.38
N ASN A 93 -18.87 -33.29 80.21
CA ASN A 93 -19.18 -34.36 81.16
C ASN A 93 -18.63 -34.11 82.58
N LEU A 94 -17.49 -33.42 82.71
CA LEU A 94 -16.88 -33.06 84.00
C LEU A 94 -17.48 -31.79 84.62
N LEU A 95 -18.10 -30.91 83.82
CA LEU A 95 -18.88 -29.78 84.31
C LEU A 95 -20.28 -30.22 84.78
N ASP A 96 -20.93 -31.12 84.06
CA ASP A 96 -22.25 -31.65 84.41
C ASP A 96 -22.23 -32.49 85.70
N ASP A 97 -21.06 -33.03 86.10
CA ASP A 97 -20.83 -33.65 87.40
C ASP A 97 -20.45 -32.58 88.46
N PRO A 98 -21.31 -32.28 89.46
CA PRO A 98 -21.03 -31.28 90.48
C PRO A 98 -19.95 -31.71 91.49
N ASP A 99 -19.69 -33.02 91.64
CA ASP A 99 -18.75 -33.57 92.63
C ASP A 99 -17.33 -33.74 92.06
N THR A 100 -17.10 -33.39 90.78
CA THR A 100 -15.77 -33.43 90.16
C THR A 100 -14.79 -32.43 90.79
N SER A 101 -13.60 -32.92 91.19
CA SER A 101 -12.55 -32.15 91.85
C SER A 101 -11.79 -31.17 90.94
N ASP A 102 -11.31 -30.08 91.53
CA ASP A 102 -10.54 -29.02 90.83
C ASP A 102 -9.33 -29.56 90.04
N ASP A 103 -8.60 -30.57 90.55
CA ASP A 103 -7.47 -31.17 89.82
C ASP A 103 -7.90 -31.83 88.49
N ARG A 104 -9.10 -32.43 88.45
CA ARG A 104 -9.68 -33.02 87.23
C ARG A 104 -10.21 -31.94 86.30
N LEU A 105 -10.83 -30.89 86.85
CA LEU A 105 -11.26 -29.72 86.06
C LEU A 105 -10.05 -28.99 85.45
N GLN A 106 -8.92 -28.90 86.16
CA GLN A 106 -7.70 -28.26 85.66
C GLN A 106 -7.05 -29.11 84.57
N SER A 107 -7.02 -30.44 84.77
CA SER A 107 -6.55 -31.37 83.74
C SER A 107 -7.39 -31.30 82.46
N ALA A 108 -8.72 -31.11 82.59
CA ALA A 108 -9.62 -30.89 81.46
C ALA A 108 -9.44 -29.51 80.81
N LEU A 109 -9.25 -28.46 81.62
CA LEU A 109 -8.99 -27.09 81.17
C LEU A 109 -7.69 -27.01 80.37
N ASP A 110 -6.59 -27.51 80.91
CA ASP A 110 -5.29 -27.56 80.24
C ASP A 110 -5.36 -28.39 78.95
N ALA A 111 -6.12 -29.50 78.94
CA ALA A 111 -6.29 -30.33 77.76
C ALA A 111 -7.17 -29.68 76.67
N LEU A 112 -8.24 -28.98 77.05
CA LEU A 112 -9.16 -28.31 76.13
C LEU A 112 -8.57 -26.99 75.61
N ASP A 113 -7.97 -26.17 76.46
CA ASP A 113 -7.21 -24.97 76.06
C ASP A 113 -6.10 -25.32 75.08
N LYS A 114 -5.37 -26.41 75.35
CA LYS A 114 -4.38 -26.95 74.43
C LYS A 114 -5.01 -27.47 73.14
N ALA A 115 -6.22 -28.03 73.15
CA ALA A 115 -6.91 -28.43 71.93
C ALA A 115 -7.36 -27.21 71.10
N VAL A 116 -7.94 -26.18 71.74
CA VAL A 116 -8.32 -24.89 71.12
C VAL A 116 -7.10 -24.21 70.49
N LYS A 117 -5.96 -24.18 71.18
CA LYS A 117 -4.71 -23.55 70.70
C LYS A 117 -3.96 -24.35 69.63
N ASN A 118 -4.17 -25.66 69.54
CA ASN A 118 -3.60 -26.50 68.48
C ASN A 118 -4.55 -26.73 67.30
N LEU A 119 -5.74 -26.12 67.32
CA LEU A 119 -6.74 -26.23 66.28
C LEU A 119 -6.24 -25.58 64.97
N LYS A 120 -6.14 -26.38 63.90
CA LYS A 120 -5.62 -25.91 62.60
C LYS A 120 -6.79 -25.65 61.65
N VAL A 121 -6.81 -24.45 61.06
CA VAL A 121 -7.77 -24.08 60.01
C VAL A 121 -7.56 -25.01 58.80
N ALA A 122 -8.65 -25.56 58.25
CA ALA A 122 -8.58 -26.64 57.26
C ALA A 122 -8.13 -26.16 55.87
N SER A 123 -8.53 -24.95 55.47
CA SER A 123 -8.12 -24.33 54.21
C SER A 123 -8.04 -22.82 54.33
N TRP A 124 -7.32 -22.19 53.40
CA TRP A 124 -7.16 -20.74 53.31
C TRP A 124 -7.48 -20.29 51.89
N THR A 125 -7.94 -19.06 51.75
CA THR A 125 -8.23 -18.43 50.45
C THR A 125 -7.59 -17.05 50.36
N VAL A 126 -7.18 -16.63 49.17
CA VAL A 126 -6.76 -15.25 48.87
C VAL A 126 -7.52 -14.82 47.62
N ASN A 127 -8.19 -13.67 47.66
CA ASN A 127 -9.08 -13.20 46.59
C ASN A 127 -10.10 -14.27 46.09
N GLY A 128 -10.56 -15.16 46.98
CA GLY A 128 -11.45 -16.29 46.65
C GLY A 128 -10.76 -17.54 46.08
N VAL A 129 -9.49 -17.47 45.70
CA VAL A 129 -8.69 -18.63 45.26
C VAL A 129 -8.22 -19.43 46.47
N ALA A 130 -8.46 -20.74 46.48
CA ALA A 130 -8.01 -21.62 47.56
C ALA A 130 -6.49 -21.87 47.50
N LEU A 131 -5.82 -21.74 48.65
CA LEU A 131 -4.39 -22.04 48.79
C LEU A 131 -4.16 -23.54 49.04
N THR A 132 -3.01 -24.06 48.61
CA THR A 132 -2.67 -25.48 48.70
C THR A 132 -1.25 -25.69 49.26
N GLY A 133 -1.00 -26.84 49.92
CA GLY A 133 0.32 -27.20 50.46
C GLY A 133 0.42 -27.25 51.98
N ASP A 134 1.22 -28.18 52.51
CA ASP A 134 1.22 -28.55 53.94
C ASP A 134 2.14 -27.68 54.83
N GLN A 135 3.26 -27.19 54.28
CA GLN A 135 4.27 -26.42 55.02
C GLN A 135 4.30 -24.94 54.62
N THR A 136 4.06 -24.66 53.34
CA THR A 136 3.73 -23.33 52.81
C THR A 136 2.51 -23.48 51.93
N LEU A 137 1.51 -22.64 52.18
CA LEU A 137 0.30 -22.49 51.42
C LEU A 137 0.58 -21.57 50.22
N THR A 138 0.46 -22.12 49.02
CA THR A 138 0.69 -21.42 47.76
C THR A 138 -0.56 -21.41 46.87
N ALA A 139 -0.62 -20.40 46.01
CA ALA A 139 -1.50 -20.31 44.86
C ALA A 139 -0.88 -19.35 43.83
N ASP A 140 -1.25 -19.52 42.57
CA ASP A 140 -1.05 -18.54 41.51
C ASP A 140 -2.35 -17.74 41.35
N ILE A 141 -2.29 -16.42 41.42
CA ILE A 141 -3.47 -15.53 41.36
C ILE A 141 -3.28 -14.48 40.28
N GLY A 142 -4.05 -14.61 39.20
CA GLY A 142 -4.25 -13.57 38.21
C GLY A 142 -5.16 -12.45 38.73
N LEU A 143 -4.81 -11.20 38.43
CA LEU A 143 -5.52 -9.99 38.84
C LEU A 143 -5.61 -8.99 37.67
N ASP A 144 -6.69 -8.21 37.62
CA ASP A 144 -6.91 -7.22 36.55
C ASP A 144 -6.02 -5.97 36.69
N ALA A 145 -5.35 -5.80 37.84
CA ALA A 145 -4.41 -4.74 38.14
C ALA A 145 -3.50 -5.10 39.32
N LYS A 146 -2.38 -4.37 39.46
CA LYS A 146 -1.45 -4.50 40.60
C LYS A 146 -2.19 -4.23 41.93
N PRO A 147 -2.25 -5.19 42.87
CA PRO A 147 -2.92 -4.97 44.15
C PRO A 147 -2.10 -4.08 45.08
N GLY A 148 -2.75 -3.12 45.74
CA GLY A 148 -2.12 -2.30 46.79
C GLY A 148 -1.95 -3.03 48.14
N SER A 149 -2.75 -4.07 48.38
CA SER A 149 -2.76 -4.89 49.60
C SER A 149 -3.50 -6.19 49.36
N LEU A 150 -3.13 -7.27 50.04
CA LEU A 150 -3.82 -8.57 49.99
C LEU A 150 -4.00 -9.16 51.38
N THR A 151 -5.10 -9.89 51.57
CA THR A 151 -5.44 -10.57 52.83
C THR A 151 -5.84 -12.01 52.54
N ALA A 152 -5.25 -12.97 53.25
CA ALA A 152 -5.68 -14.36 53.28
C ALA A 152 -6.80 -14.55 54.30
N ILE A 153 -7.81 -15.37 53.94
CA ILE A 153 -8.98 -15.67 54.76
C ILE A 153 -9.06 -17.19 54.97
N GLY A 154 -9.01 -17.61 56.23
CA GLY A 154 -9.14 -19.01 56.64
C GLY A 154 -10.59 -19.50 56.54
N SER A 155 -10.81 -20.81 56.40
CA SER A 155 -12.15 -21.40 56.36
C SER A 155 -12.93 -21.28 57.68
N ASP A 156 -12.29 -20.84 58.77
CA ASP A 156 -12.93 -20.44 60.01
C ASP A 156 -13.28 -18.94 60.13
N GLY A 157 -12.94 -18.15 59.09
CA GLY A 157 -13.14 -16.70 59.05
C GLY A 157 -11.97 -15.85 59.58
N THR A 158 -10.87 -16.46 60.05
CA THR A 158 -9.64 -15.72 60.40
C THR A 158 -9.05 -14.99 59.20
N LYS A 159 -8.33 -13.88 59.44
CA LYS A 159 -7.73 -13.04 58.40
C LYS A 159 -6.26 -12.74 58.70
N VAL A 160 -5.43 -12.72 57.65
CA VAL A 160 -3.98 -12.47 57.71
C VAL A 160 -3.56 -11.61 56.52
N ASP A 161 -3.02 -10.42 56.75
CA ASP A 161 -2.52 -9.56 55.68
C ASP A 161 -1.17 -10.05 55.13
N LEU A 162 -0.96 -9.88 53.82
CA LEU A 162 0.21 -10.38 53.09
C LEU A 162 1.10 -9.22 52.61
N SER A 163 2.39 -9.34 52.87
CA SER A 163 3.41 -8.39 52.37
C SER A 163 3.72 -8.69 50.90
N ILE A 164 3.49 -7.71 50.01
CA ILE A 164 3.80 -7.81 48.58
C ILE A 164 5.26 -7.41 48.35
N SER A 165 6.00 -8.18 47.56
CA SER A 165 7.44 -8.01 47.33
C SER A 165 7.85 -8.47 45.93
N GLY A 166 9.00 -7.98 45.44
CA GLY A 166 9.62 -8.45 44.20
C GLY A 166 8.76 -8.24 42.96
N ALA A 167 8.22 -7.02 42.77
CA ALA A 167 7.44 -6.69 41.58
C ALA A 167 8.36 -6.53 40.36
N ASP A 168 8.26 -7.45 39.41
CA ASP A 168 8.79 -7.32 38.04
C ASP A 168 7.66 -6.83 37.15
N GLU A 169 7.85 -5.68 36.49
CA GLU A 169 6.85 -5.02 35.63
C GLU A 169 7.41 -4.88 34.22
N ARG A 170 6.55 -5.19 33.24
CA ARG A 170 6.91 -5.23 31.82
C ARG A 170 5.79 -4.63 31.00
N HIS A 171 6.15 -4.06 29.86
CA HIS A 171 5.19 -3.54 28.90
C HIS A 171 5.18 -4.50 27.70
N PRO A 172 4.22 -5.43 27.60
CA PRO A 172 4.18 -6.40 26.49
C PRO A 172 3.65 -5.78 25.19
N ALA A 173 2.91 -4.68 25.28
CA ALA A 173 2.42 -3.87 24.16
C ALA A 173 2.15 -2.43 24.66
N LEU A 174 2.09 -1.45 23.75
CA LEU A 174 1.80 -0.06 24.09
C LEU A 174 0.47 0.08 24.85
N GLY A 175 0.49 0.73 26.01
CA GLY A 175 -0.70 0.90 26.86
C GLY A 175 -1.13 -0.36 27.61
N VAL A 176 -0.31 -1.42 27.57
CA VAL A 176 -0.43 -2.60 28.43
C VAL A 176 0.75 -2.63 29.39
N THR A 177 0.47 -2.90 30.67
CA THR A 177 1.49 -3.22 31.66
C THR A 177 1.10 -4.55 32.30
N SER A 178 1.96 -5.56 32.12
CA SER A 178 1.89 -6.80 32.87
C SER A 178 2.94 -6.80 33.99
N GLY A 179 2.71 -7.61 35.02
CA GLY A 179 3.69 -7.75 36.07
C GLY A 179 3.47 -9.01 36.91
N THR A 180 4.51 -9.36 37.65
CA THR A 180 4.48 -10.46 38.62
C THR A 180 5.08 -10.02 39.94
N ALA A 181 4.58 -10.56 41.05
CA ALA A 181 5.11 -10.30 42.39
C ALA A 181 4.82 -11.49 43.32
N VAL A 182 5.42 -11.50 44.51
CA VAL A 182 5.11 -12.49 45.56
C VAL A 182 4.49 -11.80 46.77
N ALA A 183 3.30 -12.25 47.16
CA ALA A 183 2.62 -11.82 48.38
C ALA A 183 2.70 -12.93 49.44
N GLY A 184 3.27 -12.62 50.61
CA GLY A 184 3.52 -13.65 51.62
C GLY A 184 3.31 -13.20 53.06
N ALA A 185 3.13 -14.20 53.93
CA ALA A 185 3.12 -14.05 55.37
C ALA A 185 3.88 -15.21 56.04
N PRO A 186 4.68 -14.94 57.10
CA PRO A 186 5.45 -15.97 57.77
C PRO A 186 4.54 -16.97 58.50
N ARG A 187 5.09 -18.17 58.72
CA ARG A 187 4.46 -19.24 59.49
C ARG A 187 4.21 -18.79 60.94
N ASP A 188 3.08 -19.22 61.49
CA ASP A 188 2.64 -18.97 62.86
C ASP A 188 2.15 -20.31 63.44
N GLY A 189 2.00 -20.45 64.77
CA GLY A 189 1.83 -21.76 65.42
C GLY A 189 0.67 -22.61 64.90
N THR A 190 -0.40 -21.96 64.44
CA THR A 190 -1.67 -22.56 63.99
C THR A 190 -1.82 -22.66 62.46
N ARG A 191 -0.95 -22.04 61.65
CA ARG A 191 -1.06 -22.01 60.18
C ARG A 191 0.31 -22.18 59.48
N PRO A 192 0.37 -22.82 58.30
CA PRO A 192 1.56 -22.81 57.45
C PRO A 192 2.00 -21.37 57.09
N SER A 193 3.22 -21.21 56.55
CA SER A 193 3.59 -19.97 55.84
C SER A 193 2.69 -19.76 54.62
N ILE A 194 2.48 -18.52 54.19
CA ILE A 194 1.74 -18.21 52.96
C ILE A 194 2.71 -17.58 51.95
N SER A 195 2.70 -18.06 50.72
CA SER A 195 3.49 -17.51 49.59
C SER A 195 2.69 -17.63 48.31
N VAL A 196 2.08 -16.53 47.88
CA VAL A 196 1.20 -16.45 46.71
C VAL A 196 1.95 -15.75 45.58
N HIS A 197 2.01 -16.40 44.42
CA HIS A 197 2.47 -15.75 43.20
C HIS A 197 1.33 -14.94 42.60
N LEU A 198 1.61 -13.68 42.31
CA LEU A 198 0.69 -12.77 41.66
C LEU A 198 1.11 -12.58 40.22
N SER A 199 0.15 -12.57 39.31
CA SER A 199 0.30 -11.98 37.98
C SER A 199 -0.82 -10.99 37.73
N TRP A 200 -0.53 -9.91 37.01
CA TRP A 200 -1.54 -8.99 36.51
C TRP A 200 -1.22 -8.54 35.10
N THR A 201 -2.26 -8.17 34.37
CA THR A 201 -2.17 -7.45 33.09
C THR A 201 -3.23 -6.36 33.13
N SER A 202 -2.80 -5.10 33.06
CA SER A 202 -3.64 -3.92 33.17
C SER A 202 -3.42 -2.95 32.02
N GLY A 203 -4.46 -2.20 31.66
CA GLY A 203 -4.50 -1.35 30.47
C GLY A 203 -5.20 -2.04 29.30
N GLN A 204 -5.10 -1.44 28.11
CA GLN A 204 -5.60 -1.99 26.85
C GLN A 204 -4.61 -1.63 25.75
N GLU A 205 -4.32 -2.59 24.86
CA GLU A 205 -3.37 -2.37 23.77
C GLU A 205 -3.81 -1.22 22.87
N GLN A 206 -2.96 -0.20 22.77
CA GLN A 206 -3.12 0.88 21.83
C GLN A 206 -2.53 0.45 20.49
N THR A 207 -3.40 0.20 19.52
CA THR A 207 -3.04 -0.04 18.13
C THR A 207 -3.27 1.23 17.30
N ALA A 208 -2.48 1.41 16.25
CA ALA A 208 -2.75 2.38 15.20
C ALA A 208 -2.92 1.62 13.89
N TYR A 209 -3.91 1.99 13.07
CA TYR A 209 -4.14 1.34 11.77
C TYR A 209 -4.37 -0.18 11.85
N GLY A 210 -4.91 -0.65 12.98
CA GLY A 210 -5.07 -2.09 13.28
C GLY A 210 -3.77 -2.85 13.55
N ARG A 211 -2.67 -2.14 13.83
CA ARG A 211 -1.34 -2.72 14.06
C ARG A 211 -0.77 -2.33 15.42
N SER A 212 -0.11 -3.30 16.06
CA SER A 212 0.66 -3.14 17.30
C SER A 212 1.94 -2.31 17.07
N PHE A 213 2.35 -1.57 18.11
CA PHE A 213 3.65 -0.90 18.16
C PHE A 213 4.76 -1.85 18.63
N TRP A 214 6.01 -1.50 18.36
CA TRP A 214 7.21 -2.28 18.66
C TRP A 214 8.17 -1.46 19.54
N PRO A 215 8.73 -2.02 20.63
CA PRO A 215 9.62 -1.27 21.52
C PRO A 215 10.97 -1.02 20.82
N ALA A 216 11.43 0.23 20.86
CA ALA A 216 12.77 0.63 20.42
C ALA A 216 13.75 0.69 21.61
N GLU A 217 15.05 0.88 21.31
CA GLU A 217 16.14 0.89 22.30
C GLU A 217 16.08 2.03 23.34
N ASP A 218 15.18 3.00 23.17
CA ASP A 218 15.01 4.19 24.03
C ASP A 218 13.74 4.16 24.91
N ASP A 219 13.16 2.97 25.10
CA ASP A 219 11.86 2.72 25.74
C ASP A 219 10.66 3.41 25.04
N THR A 220 10.82 3.87 23.79
CA THR A 220 9.73 4.40 22.97
C THR A 220 9.08 3.30 22.13
N TRP A 221 7.76 3.22 22.16
CA TRP A 221 6.99 2.34 21.28
C TRP A 221 6.86 2.92 19.88
N THR A 222 7.35 2.20 18.88
CA THR A 222 7.47 2.68 17.49
C THR A 222 6.54 1.94 16.52
N LEU A 223 6.06 2.64 15.50
CA LEU A 223 5.34 2.06 14.37
C LEU A 223 5.72 2.80 13.09
N SER A 224 5.85 2.08 11.97
CA SER A 224 6.02 2.69 10.65
C SER A 224 4.74 2.59 9.82
N GLN A 225 4.24 3.71 9.29
CA GLN A 225 3.00 3.77 8.49
C GLN A 225 3.27 4.40 7.11
N ASN A 226 2.93 3.67 6.05
CA ASN A 226 2.95 4.21 4.70
C ASN A 226 1.57 4.78 4.36
N VAL A 227 1.50 5.99 3.79
CA VAL A 227 0.25 6.60 3.33
C VAL A 227 0.40 7.09 1.90
N ALA A 228 -0.71 7.29 1.18
CA ALA A 228 -0.67 7.92 -0.13
C ALA A 228 -0.44 9.43 0.00
N LEU A 229 0.37 9.99 -0.90
CA LEU A 229 0.25 11.40 -1.30
C LEU A 229 -0.88 11.52 -2.33
N ASP A 230 -1.74 12.52 -2.18
CA ASP A 230 -2.78 12.83 -3.15
C ASP A 230 -2.23 13.59 -4.38
N ALA A 231 -3.13 13.93 -5.31
CA ALA A 231 -2.78 14.69 -6.51
C ALA A 231 -2.35 16.15 -6.25
N GLY A 232 -2.45 16.64 -5.00
CA GLY A 232 -1.96 17.93 -4.52
C GLY A 232 -0.72 17.84 -3.62
N ASN A 233 -0.04 16.69 -3.60
CA ASN A 233 1.04 16.35 -2.66
C ASN A 233 0.65 16.50 -1.17
N GLN A 234 -0.63 16.39 -0.84
CA GLN A 234 -1.07 16.31 0.55
C GLN A 234 -1.02 14.84 1.00
N PRO A 235 -0.47 14.52 2.18
CA PRO A 235 -0.59 13.19 2.73
C PRO A 235 -2.08 12.91 3.05
N ALA A 236 -2.54 11.70 2.77
CA ALA A 236 -3.91 11.27 3.02
C ALA A 236 -4.33 11.33 4.51
N GLU A 237 -3.36 11.49 5.41
CA GLU A 237 -3.53 11.64 6.85
C GLU A 237 -2.68 12.79 7.38
N THR A 238 -3.26 13.64 8.22
CA THR A 238 -2.59 14.80 8.83
C THR A 238 -2.54 14.75 10.36
N SER A 239 -3.28 13.83 10.99
CA SER A 239 -3.29 13.60 12.43
C SER A 239 -3.63 12.13 12.74
N VAL A 240 -3.24 11.66 13.92
CA VAL A 240 -3.51 10.31 14.42
C VAL A 240 -4.10 10.39 15.82
N THR A 241 -4.92 9.42 16.22
CA THR A 241 -5.53 9.39 17.56
C THR A 241 -5.13 8.11 18.30
N ILE A 242 -4.42 8.26 19.43
CA ILE A 242 -3.88 7.18 20.26
C ILE A 242 -4.29 7.45 21.72
N GLY A 243 -4.78 6.45 22.47
CA GLY A 243 -5.25 6.66 23.84
C GLY A 243 -6.49 7.56 23.98
N GLY A 244 -7.09 8.00 22.87
CA GLY A 244 -8.14 9.01 22.83
C GLY A 244 -7.64 10.46 22.69
N GLU A 245 -6.32 10.68 22.59
CA GLU A 245 -5.72 11.99 22.27
C GLU A 245 -5.35 12.04 20.79
N THR A 246 -5.72 13.14 20.11
CA THR A 246 -5.39 13.39 18.70
C THR A 246 -4.13 14.24 18.59
N VAL A 247 -3.13 13.74 17.87
CA VAL A 247 -1.82 14.37 17.66
C VAL A 247 -1.65 14.65 16.17
N ASP A 248 -1.30 15.89 15.81
CA ASP A 248 -0.99 16.27 14.43
C ASP A 248 0.35 15.64 13.99
N ILE A 249 0.39 15.13 12.75
CA ILE A 249 1.60 14.56 12.17
C ILE A 249 2.48 15.72 11.68
N THR A 250 3.68 15.83 12.24
CA THR A 250 4.69 16.78 11.76
C THR A 250 5.35 16.20 10.52
N TRP A 251 5.16 16.84 9.36
CA TRP A 251 5.66 16.39 8.07
C TRP A 251 6.94 17.13 7.66
N ASP A 252 7.93 16.39 7.16
CA ASP A 252 9.18 16.92 6.59
C ASP A 252 8.96 17.49 5.18
N ALA A 253 10.03 18.00 4.55
CA ALA A 253 9.98 18.41 3.15
C ALA A 253 9.77 17.23 2.18
N LEU A 254 9.08 17.48 1.07
CA LEU A 254 8.97 16.55 -0.04
C LEU A 254 10.35 16.31 -0.69
N GLY A 255 10.60 15.06 -1.07
CA GLY A 255 11.76 14.64 -1.86
C GLY A 255 11.38 13.58 -2.89
N VAL A 256 12.32 13.28 -3.79
CA VAL A 256 12.16 12.27 -4.84
C VAL A 256 13.22 11.19 -4.64
N LYS A 257 12.81 9.93 -4.64
CA LYS A 257 13.73 8.78 -4.53
C LYS A 257 13.15 7.57 -5.25
N ASP A 258 14.00 6.87 -6.00
CA ASP A 258 13.70 5.58 -6.66
C ASP A 258 12.40 5.56 -7.50
N GLY A 259 12.02 6.70 -8.10
CA GLY A 259 10.79 6.83 -8.92
C GLY A 259 9.52 7.18 -8.14
N MET A 260 9.59 7.39 -6.82
CA MET A 260 8.49 7.92 -6.01
C MET A 260 8.76 9.35 -5.53
N VAL A 261 7.69 10.14 -5.47
CA VAL A 261 7.64 11.34 -4.63
C VAL A 261 7.30 10.88 -3.22
N SER A 262 8.06 11.33 -2.23
CA SER A 262 7.85 10.93 -0.84
C SER A 262 8.19 12.03 0.16
N MET A 263 7.57 11.98 1.32
CA MET A 263 7.93 12.78 2.50
C MET A 263 7.83 11.93 3.75
N SER A 264 8.80 12.07 4.65
CA SER A 264 8.70 11.53 6.01
C SER A 264 7.78 12.38 6.87
N GLY A 265 7.12 11.75 7.82
CA GLY A 265 6.31 12.43 8.82
C GLY A 265 6.45 11.76 10.19
N ARG A 266 6.03 12.45 11.24
CA ARG A 266 6.21 11.98 12.60
C ARG A 266 5.11 12.48 13.54
N ALA A 267 4.51 11.56 14.29
CA ALA A 267 3.70 11.86 15.46
C ALA A 267 4.35 11.21 16.69
N GLU A 268 4.44 11.93 17.80
CA GLU A 268 4.99 11.46 19.07
C GLU A 268 4.04 11.82 20.22
N GLY A 269 3.95 10.97 21.24
CA GLY A 269 3.09 11.17 22.39
C GLY A 269 3.36 10.18 23.53
N SER A 270 2.43 10.08 24.48
CA SER A 270 2.49 9.08 25.55
C SER A 270 1.12 8.60 25.99
N VAL A 271 1.01 7.35 26.39
CA VAL A 271 -0.21 6.77 27.00
C VAL A 271 0.18 5.96 28.24
N ASP A 272 -0.53 6.17 29.34
CA ASP A 272 -0.27 5.53 30.65
C ASP A 272 1.21 5.56 31.11
N GLY A 273 1.95 6.61 30.73
CA GLY A 273 3.37 6.82 31.04
C GLY A 273 4.34 6.21 30.03
N GLN A 274 3.88 5.36 29.12
CA GLN A 274 4.68 4.79 28.03
C GLN A 274 4.74 5.79 26.86
N LYS A 275 5.93 6.07 26.32
CA LYS A 275 6.08 6.92 25.13
C LYS A 275 5.72 6.15 23.86
N TRP A 276 5.21 6.84 22.86
CA TRP A 276 5.02 6.28 21.52
C TRP A 276 5.43 7.26 20.42
N ARG A 277 5.79 6.69 19.27
CA ARG A 277 6.15 7.38 18.03
C ARG A 277 5.60 6.62 16.83
N ILE A 278 5.05 7.34 15.86
CA ILE A 278 4.77 6.79 14.53
C ILE A 278 5.63 7.55 13.53
N ASP A 279 6.50 6.83 12.83
CA ASP A 279 7.29 7.32 11.70
C ASP A 279 6.51 7.03 10.40
N TYR A 280 6.06 8.09 9.72
CA TYR A 280 5.30 8.01 8.49
C TYR A 280 6.19 8.10 7.26
N THR A 281 5.77 7.45 6.19
CA THR A 281 6.24 7.73 4.82
C THR A 281 5.01 7.94 3.94
N ALA A 282 4.71 9.19 3.60
CA ALA A 282 3.73 9.47 2.56
C ALA A 282 4.44 9.35 1.21
N SER A 283 3.87 8.61 0.26
CA SER A 283 4.41 8.54 -1.09
C SER A 283 3.35 8.42 -2.18
N ARG A 284 3.76 8.77 -3.40
CA ARG A 284 3.07 8.45 -4.65
C ARG A 284 4.11 8.17 -5.72
N ASP A 285 3.71 7.50 -6.79
CA ASP A 285 4.56 7.42 -7.97
C ASP A 285 4.87 8.82 -8.49
N VAL A 286 6.09 9.03 -8.99
CA VAL A 286 6.37 10.14 -9.89
C VAL A 286 5.44 9.97 -11.09
N GLY A 287 4.74 11.05 -11.45
CA GLY A 287 3.80 11.04 -12.57
C GLY A 287 4.57 11.05 -13.89
N GLN A 288 5.35 10.00 -14.17
CA GLN A 288 6.42 10.04 -15.16
C GLN A 288 5.88 10.44 -16.52
N SER A 289 4.80 9.83 -17.03
CA SER A 289 4.18 10.23 -18.30
C SER A 289 3.59 11.66 -18.34
N ALA A 290 3.43 12.33 -17.21
CA ALA A 290 3.05 13.74 -17.11
C ALA A 290 4.26 14.68 -16.93
N LEU A 291 5.41 14.16 -16.49
CA LEU A 291 6.70 14.84 -16.58
C LEU A 291 7.32 14.66 -17.96
N ASP A 292 7.27 13.46 -18.56
CA ASP A 292 7.64 13.17 -19.95
C ASP A 292 6.84 14.07 -20.89
N ALA A 293 5.51 14.18 -20.72
CA ALA A 293 4.68 15.08 -21.52
C ALA A 293 4.93 16.58 -21.24
N LEU A 294 5.35 16.92 -20.01
CA LEU A 294 5.83 18.27 -19.70
C LEU A 294 7.20 18.53 -20.33
N GLU A 295 8.08 17.52 -20.42
CA GLU A 295 9.40 17.60 -21.04
C GLU A 295 9.27 17.66 -22.56
N ASP A 296 8.38 16.88 -23.19
CA ASP A 296 7.96 17.02 -24.59
C ASP A 296 7.40 18.44 -24.86
N ALA A 297 6.58 18.99 -23.96
CA ALA A 297 6.02 20.33 -24.10
C ALA A 297 7.04 21.45 -23.83
N VAL A 298 7.99 21.22 -22.92
CA VAL A 298 9.11 22.12 -22.63
C VAL A 298 10.15 22.04 -23.73
N GLU A 299 10.39 20.89 -24.35
CA GLU A 299 11.23 20.71 -25.53
C GLU A 299 10.56 21.32 -26.76
N SER A 300 9.24 21.17 -26.95
CA SER A 300 8.46 21.89 -27.97
C SER A 300 8.54 23.41 -27.78
N GLY A 301 8.26 23.90 -26.57
CA GLY A 301 8.27 25.32 -26.26
C GLY A 301 9.67 25.93 -26.30
N ARG A 302 10.69 25.20 -25.85
CA ARG A 302 12.11 25.55 -26.06
C ARG A 302 12.45 25.52 -27.53
N ALA A 303 12.03 24.50 -28.28
CA ALA A 303 12.20 24.45 -29.72
C ALA A 303 11.40 25.53 -30.46
N MET A 304 10.44 26.23 -29.81
CA MET A 304 9.79 27.47 -30.29
C MET A 304 10.47 28.78 -29.83
N LEU A 305 11.28 28.76 -28.76
CA LEU A 305 12.14 29.89 -28.39
C LEU A 305 13.49 29.84 -29.10
N ASP A 306 14.08 28.66 -29.18
CA ASP A 306 15.21 28.30 -30.02
C ASP A 306 14.77 27.99 -31.47
N ASP A 307 13.46 28.10 -31.78
CA ASP A 307 13.00 28.33 -33.16
C ASP A 307 13.48 29.71 -33.60
N THR A 308 14.73 29.73 -34.01
CA THR A 308 15.34 30.90 -34.60
C THR A 308 14.65 31.31 -35.91
N THR A 309 13.78 30.48 -36.52
CA THR A 309 12.97 30.82 -37.71
C THR A 309 11.79 31.76 -37.41
N HIS A 310 11.35 31.89 -36.15
CA HIS A 310 10.37 32.90 -35.75
C HIS A 310 10.81 33.73 -34.51
N GLU A 311 10.74 35.06 -34.59
CA GLU A 311 10.78 35.91 -33.41
C GLU A 311 9.40 36.43 -33.12
N TYR A 312 9.03 36.15 -31.88
CA TYR A 312 7.93 36.76 -31.19
C TYR A 312 8.50 37.90 -30.34
N THR A 313 7.68 38.89 -30.00
CA THR A 313 8.15 40.11 -29.31
C THR A 313 8.93 39.77 -28.04
N ALA A 314 9.89 40.59 -27.62
CA ALA A 314 10.57 40.38 -26.35
C ALA A 314 9.60 40.37 -25.15
N ALA A 315 8.36 40.84 -25.30
CA ALA A 315 7.27 40.63 -24.34
C ALA A 315 6.66 39.22 -24.45
N SER A 316 6.30 38.74 -25.64
CA SER A 316 5.69 37.42 -25.85
C SER A 316 6.69 36.26 -25.77
N ARG A 317 7.91 36.38 -26.33
CA ARG A 317 9.03 35.47 -26.03
C ARG A 317 9.36 35.47 -24.55
N ARG A 318 9.38 36.63 -23.87
CA ARG A 318 9.54 36.63 -22.41
C ARG A 318 8.37 35.96 -21.70
N THR A 319 7.13 36.08 -22.19
CA THR A 319 5.99 35.38 -21.60
C THR A 319 6.15 33.86 -21.72
N LEU A 320 6.71 33.36 -22.84
CA LEU A 320 7.03 31.93 -23.00
C LEU A 320 8.30 31.52 -22.26
N ASP A 321 9.33 32.37 -22.16
CA ASP A 321 10.59 32.14 -21.43
C ASP A 321 10.38 32.15 -19.91
N ASP A 322 9.54 33.06 -19.40
CA ASP A 322 9.06 33.06 -18.02
C ASP A 322 8.20 31.80 -17.77
N ALA A 323 7.31 31.39 -18.69
CA ALA A 323 6.50 30.17 -18.53
C ALA A 323 7.32 28.86 -18.62
N LEU A 324 8.33 28.78 -19.50
CA LEU A 324 9.27 27.66 -19.58
C LEU A 324 10.30 27.68 -18.44
N GLY A 325 10.55 28.84 -17.86
CA GLY A 325 11.30 29.02 -16.62
C GLY A 325 10.51 28.50 -15.42
N GLU A 326 9.25 28.90 -15.28
CA GLU A 326 8.32 28.39 -14.26
C GLU A 326 8.15 26.87 -14.39
N ALA A 327 7.89 26.36 -15.61
CA ALA A 327 7.87 24.92 -15.88
C ALA A 327 9.21 24.24 -15.55
N GLY A 328 10.34 24.89 -15.86
CA GLY A 328 11.69 24.41 -15.51
C GLY A 328 12.05 24.50 -14.02
N THR A 329 11.16 25.04 -13.17
CA THR A 329 11.27 24.90 -11.69
C THR A 329 10.44 23.74 -11.13
N LEU A 330 9.65 23.06 -11.96
CA LEU A 330 8.97 21.82 -11.58
C LEU A 330 9.98 20.66 -11.66
N ASP A 331 10.31 20.10 -10.50
CA ASP A 331 11.12 18.88 -10.40
C ASP A 331 10.23 17.63 -10.29
N GLY A 332 10.83 16.47 -9.99
CA GLY A 332 10.11 15.21 -9.84
C GLY A 332 9.00 15.21 -8.76
N THR A 333 8.97 16.19 -7.84
CA THR A 333 7.89 16.34 -6.85
C THR A 333 6.62 16.95 -7.44
N ALA A 334 6.67 17.55 -8.64
CA ALA A 334 5.53 18.25 -9.24
C ALA A 334 4.30 17.34 -9.44
N THR A 335 3.11 17.92 -9.30
CA THR A 335 1.84 17.20 -9.48
C THR A 335 1.40 17.22 -10.94
N SER A 336 0.62 16.22 -11.36
CA SER A 336 0.05 16.17 -12.71
C SER A 336 -0.79 17.41 -13.05
N ASP A 337 -1.41 18.06 -12.06
CA ASP A 337 -2.14 19.31 -12.23
C ASP A 337 -1.20 20.52 -12.39
N GLN A 338 -0.05 20.55 -11.70
CA GLN A 338 0.99 21.57 -11.92
C GLN A 338 1.62 21.39 -13.30
N CYS A 339 1.96 20.16 -13.70
CA CYS A 339 2.46 19.84 -15.04
C CYS A 339 1.43 20.20 -16.11
N SER A 340 0.13 19.92 -15.89
CA SER A 340 -0.94 20.28 -16.83
C SER A 340 -1.18 21.79 -16.91
N GLN A 341 -1.04 22.52 -15.80
CA GLN A 341 -1.12 23.98 -15.78
C GLN A 341 0.10 24.61 -16.46
N ALA A 342 1.31 24.06 -16.26
CA ALA A 342 2.52 24.48 -16.95
C ALA A 342 2.44 24.18 -18.45
N MET A 343 2.04 22.98 -18.87
CA MET A 343 1.76 22.63 -20.28
C MET A 343 0.69 23.55 -20.88
N ALA A 344 -0.39 23.84 -20.16
CA ALA A 344 -1.43 24.76 -20.63
C ALA A 344 -0.96 26.22 -20.67
N ALA A 345 -0.03 26.63 -19.80
CA ALA A 345 0.59 27.95 -19.82
C ALA A 345 1.59 28.09 -20.97
N ILE A 346 2.42 27.07 -21.22
CA ILE A 346 3.30 26.95 -22.40
C ILE A 346 2.45 26.96 -23.67
N ALA A 347 1.52 26.03 -23.86
CA ALA A 347 0.65 25.95 -25.04
C ALA A 347 -0.29 27.15 -25.19
N LYS A 348 -0.49 27.97 -24.15
CA LYS A 348 -1.11 29.29 -24.25
C LYS A 348 -0.10 30.36 -24.68
N ALA A 349 1.07 30.41 -24.06
CA ALA A 349 2.13 31.35 -24.42
C ALA A 349 2.57 31.13 -25.87
N GLU A 350 2.75 29.89 -26.33
CA GLU A 350 2.98 29.47 -27.73
C GLU A 350 1.91 30.01 -28.70
N ARG A 351 0.62 29.82 -28.39
CA ARG A 351 -0.47 30.36 -29.24
C ARG A 351 -0.60 31.87 -29.18
N ASP A 352 -0.28 32.45 -28.03
CA ASP A 352 -0.27 33.89 -27.79
C ASP A 352 1.11 34.51 -28.13
N LEU A 353 2.02 33.76 -28.78
CA LEU A 353 3.30 34.24 -29.27
C LEU A 353 3.04 35.26 -30.39
N VAL A 354 2.85 36.52 -30.00
CA VAL A 354 2.73 37.64 -30.94
C VAL A 354 4.03 37.70 -31.74
N PRO A 355 4.03 37.41 -33.06
CA PRO A 355 5.22 37.59 -33.87
C PRO A 355 5.63 39.06 -33.75
N VAL A 356 6.93 39.31 -33.66
CA VAL A 356 7.42 40.67 -33.90
C VAL A 356 6.88 41.09 -35.28
N THR A 357 6.39 42.31 -35.35
CA THR A 357 6.08 42.96 -36.62
C THR A 357 6.69 44.33 -36.53
N TRP A 358 7.82 44.51 -37.21
CA TRP A 358 8.30 45.85 -37.51
C TRP A 358 7.41 46.40 -38.60
N THR A 359 6.78 47.54 -38.33
CA THR A 359 6.04 48.29 -39.32
C THR A 359 6.76 49.59 -39.60
N VAL A 360 6.69 50.01 -40.84
CA VAL A 360 7.30 51.27 -41.28
C VAL A 360 6.37 51.94 -42.25
N ASP A 361 6.26 53.25 -42.14
CA ASP A 361 5.54 54.07 -43.08
C ASP A 361 6.38 54.16 -44.37
N ILE A 362 5.98 53.38 -45.38
CA ILE A 362 6.56 53.43 -46.71
C ILE A 362 5.65 54.34 -47.54
N ASN A 363 6.04 55.61 -47.65
CA ASN A 363 5.41 56.61 -48.52
C ASN A 363 3.90 56.81 -48.26
N GLY A 364 3.44 56.75 -47.01
CA GLY A 364 2.06 56.97 -46.57
C GLY A 364 1.27 55.70 -46.28
N THR A 365 1.89 54.52 -46.38
CA THR A 365 1.27 53.22 -46.08
C THR A 365 2.11 52.47 -45.05
N ALA A 366 1.49 52.03 -43.95
CA ALA A 366 2.16 51.17 -42.98
C ALA A 366 2.36 49.76 -43.57
N MET A 367 3.61 49.41 -43.86
CA MET A 367 4.00 48.10 -44.38
C MET A 367 4.79 47.33 -43.32
N GLY A 368 4.52 46.03 -43.19
CA GLY A 368 5.21 45.14 -42.25
C GLY A 368 6.49 44.55 -42.87
N LEU A 369 7.58 44.53 -42.10
CA LEU A 369 8.78 43.77 -42.42
C LEU A 369 8.52 42.28 -42.20
N THR A 370 8.94 41.48 -43.16
CA THR A 370 9.05 40.03 -43.06
C THR A 370 10.27 39.68 -42.20
N ARG A 371 10.13 38.63 -41.39
CA ARG A 371 11.24 38.11 -40.59
C ARG A 371 12.05 37.05 -41.34
N HIS A 372 13.35 36.96 -41.03
CA HIS A 372 14.21 35.84 -41.39
C HIS A 372 14.99 35.32 -40.17
N ASP A 373 15.50 34.10 -40.30
CA ASP A 373 15.75 33.14 -39.21
C ASP A 373 16.95 33.45 -38.28
N ASN A 374 17.47 34.67 -38.33
CA ASN A 374 18.73 35.06 -37.70
C ASN A 374 18.63 36.34 -36.84
N GLY A 375 17.42 36.71 -36.41
CA GLY A 375 17.15 37.98 -35.72
C GLY A 375 17.14 39.20 -36.65
N GLY A 376 17.18 38.95 -37.97
CA GLY A 376 17.19 39.94 -39.03
C GLY A 376 15.81 40.17 -39.63
N TRP A 377 15.54 41.42 -39.98
CA TRP A 377 14.23 41.90 -40.41
C TRP A 377 14.34 42.61 -41.75
N THR A 378 13.57 42.17 -42.76
CA THR A 378 13.59 42.80 -44.08
C THR A 378 12.20 43.17 -44.57
N LEU A 379 12.12 44.29 -45.30
CA LEU A 379 10.98 44.62 -46.13
C LEU A 379 11.52 44.85 -47.53
N ASP A 380 11.26 43.91 -48.43
CA ASP A 380 11.23 44.25 -49.85
C ASP A 380 9.85 44.83 -50.14
N THR A 381 9.85 46.11 -50.50
CA THR A 381 8.67 46.89 -50.86
C THR A 381 8.10 46.52 -52.24
N GLY A 382 8.73 45.56 -52.93
CA GLY A 382 8.63 45.41 -54.38
C GLY A 382 9.30 46.57 -55.11
N LEU A 383 9.13 46.60 -56.44
CA LEU A 383 9.49 47.76 -57.24
C LEU A 383 8.54 48.91 -56.90
N LEU A 384 8.94 49.76 -55.94
CA LEU A 384 8.23 51.00 -55.66
C LEU A 384 8.26 51.92 -56.88
N ASP A 385 7.16 52.61 -57.13
CA ASP A 385 7.09 53.68 -58.12
C ASP A 385 7.82 54.97 -57.68
N LYS A 386 8.36 54.99 -56.45
CA LYS A 386 9.07 56.13 -55.83
C LYS A 386 10.20 55.63 -54.91
N ALA A 387 11.37 56.27 -55.00
CA ALA A 387 12.45 56.07 -54.04
C ALA A 387 12.00 56.44 -52.61
N LEU A 388 12.61 55.80 -51.61
CA LEU A 388 12.09 55.74 -50.25
C LEU A 388 12.17 57.08 -49.51
N SER A 389 11.04 57.54 -48.96
CA SER A 389 10.97 58.76 -48.13
C SER A 389 11.61 58.53 -46.76
N VAL A 390 12.63 59.33 -46.42
CA VAL A 390 13.47 59.16 -45.23
C VAL A 390 13.87 60.52 -44.63
N GLU A 391 14.16 60.54 -43.33
CA GLU A 391 14.60 61.72 -42.56
C GLU A 391 16.03 62.17 -42.94
N SER A 392 16.41 63.37 -42.49
CA SER A 392 17.67 64.02 -42.88
C SER A 392 18.92 63.23 -42.45
N GLY A 393 19.91 63.17 -43.35
CA GLY A 393 21.01 62.20 -43.24
C GLY A 393 20.64 60.80 -43.77
N HIS A 394 19.57 60.71 -44.57
CA HIS A 394 19.02 59.47 -45.13
C HIS A 394 18.72 58.42 -44.05
N LYS A 395 17.83 58.77 -43.10
CA LYS A 395 17.49 57.91 -41.96
C LYS A 395 16.01 57.51 -41.96
N LEU A 396 15.68 56.24 -41.85
CA LEU A 396 14.28 55.79 -41.78
C LEU A 396 13.99 55.21 -40.40
N THR A 397 13.07 55.82 -39.67
CA THR A 397 12.65 55.28 -38.36
C THR A 397 11.58 54.21 -38.55
N ILE A 398 11.98 52.94 -38.51
CA ILE A 398 11.04 51.81 -38.43
C ILE A 398 10.50 51.69 -36.99
N THR A 399 9.28 51.19 -36.82
CA THR A 399 8.62 51.05 -35.52
C THR A 399 8.13 49.63 -35.28
N SER A 400 8.54 49.03 -34.17
CA SER A 400 8.10 47.69 -33.77
C SER A 400 6.78 47.69 -33.02
N ASN A 401 6.11 46.53 -33.00
CA ASN A 401 5.24 46.15 -31.89
C ASN A 401 6.02 45.80 -30.60
N ASP A 402 7.32 45.53 -30.68
CA ASP A 402 8.24 45.31 -29.55
C ASP A 402 9.03 46.59 -29.16
N PRO A 403 8.64 47.30 -28.09
CA PRO A 403 9.29 48.55 -27.68
C PRO A 403 10.66 48.36 -27.02
N THR A 404 11.10 47.11 -26.76
CA THR A 404 12.42 46.89 -26.13
C THR A 404 13.57 47.21 -27.08
N LEU A 405 13.28 47.34 -28.38
CA LEU A 405 14.26 47.40 -29.47
C LEU A 405 14.37 48.79 -30.11
N GLY A 406 15.44 49.03 -30.85
CA GLY A 406 15.79 50.40 -31.26
C GLY A 406 16.10 51.28 -30.05
N ASP A 407 15.74 52.55 -30.14
CA ASP A 407 15.40 53.37 -28.98
C ASP A 407 13.86 53.37 -28.85
N LYS A 408 13.32 52.61 -27.89
CA LYS A 408 11.87 52.53 -27.55
C LYS A 408 10.96 52.11 -28.72
N GLY A 409 11.23 50.95 -29.30
CA GLY A 409 10.55 50.41 -30.47
C GLY A 409 10.92 51.10 -31.78
N ARG A 410 11.70 52.19 -31.74
CA ARG A 410 12.09 52.97 -32.91
C ARG A 410 13.57 52.78 -33.18
N VAL A 411 13.90 51.97 -34.18
CA VAL A 411 15.27 51.92 -34.68
C VAL A 411 15.33 52.95 -35.80
N THR A 412 15.98 54.08 -35.55
CA THR A 412 16.28 55.06 -36.60
C THR A 412 17.37 54.48 -37.49
N LEU A 413 16.94 53.74 -38.51
CA LEU A 413 17.79 53.05 -39.46
C LEU A 413 18.56 54.09 -40.25
N SER A 414 19.87 54.16 -40.01
CA SER A 414 20.71 55.13 -40.69
C SER A 414 21.14 54.59 -42.06
N ALA A 415 21.58 55.50 -42.92
CA ALA A 415 22.08 55.21 -44.26
C ALA A 415 23.45 54.48 -44.28
N ASP A 416 23.67 53.51 -43.37
CA ASP A 416 24.91 52.74 -43.23
C ASP A 416 25.34 52.11 -44.56
N THR A 417 24.36 51.54 -45.29
CA THR A 417 24.50 51.26 -46.72
C THR A 417 23.44 51.95 -47.59
N TRP A 418 23.33 53.28 -47.44
CA TRP A 418 23.16 54.15 -48.62
C TRP A 418 24.47 54.12 -49.43
N LYS A 419 24.74 52.96 -50.02
CA LYS A 419 25.83 52.81 -50.98
C LYS A 419 25.35 53.43 -52.30
N THR A 420 25.89 54.60 -52.62
CA THR A 420 25.90 55.15 -53.97
C THR A 420 27.27 54.94 -54.63
N SER A 421 27.46 53.92 -55.46
CA SER A 421 28.50 54.03 -56.49
C SER A 421 29.98 53.98 -56.07
N ARG A 422 30.62 53.14 -55.22
CA ARG A 422 30.44 51.78 -54.64
C ARG A 422 29.79 50.69 -55.55
N THR A 423 30.41 49.92 -56.51
CA THR A 423 31.78 49.33 -56.80
C THR A 423 31.86 47.62 -57.02
N ASN A 424 32.17 45.72 -55.42
CA ASN A 424 33.35 45.01 -54.99
C ASN A 424 34.58 45.88 -55.51
N GLU A 425 34.72 47.49 -56.92
CA GLU A 425 34.89 47.91 -58.44
C GLU A 425 33.85 47.72 -59.60
N PRO A 426 33.50 46.53 -60.18
CA PRO A 426 32.37 46.49 -61.13
C PRO A 426 31.40 45.28 -61.12
N ASP A 427 31.57 44.22 -60.30
CA ASP A 427 31.13 42.87 -60.74
C ASP A 427 29.65 42.42 -60.62
N LYS A 428 29.14 42.12 -59.41
CA LYS A 428 27.85 41.41 -59.15
C LYS A 428 26.63 42.27 -59.58
N ASP A 429 25.44 41.85 -60.02
CA ASP A 429 24.67 40.60 -60.30
C ASP A 429 24.52 39.45 -59.28
N SER A 430 24.76 39.68 -57.99
CA SER A 430 24.49 38.67 -56.94
C SER A 430 24.07 39.28 -55.58
N SER A 431 24.19 38.53 -54.47
CA SER A 431 23.63 38.85 -53.13
C SER A 431 24.70 38.86 -52.01
N ILE A 432 24.60 38.01 -50.98
CA ILE A 432 25.60 37.83 -49.90
C ILE A 432 26.07 39.16 -49.27
N GLY A 433 27.32 39.62 -49.42
CA GLY A 433 27.70 40.96 -48.95
C GLY A 433 29.18 41.37 -48.93
N PHE A 434 30.18 40.48 -49.00
CA PHE A 434 31.60 40.89 -48.95
C PHE A 434 32.09 41.37 -50.33
N GLY A 435 32.37 42.66 -50.57
CA GLY A 435 32.14 43.88 -49.76
C GLY A 435 31.15 44.86 -50.39
N GLN A 436 30.23 44.36 -51.20
CA GLN A 436 29.52 45.11 -52.24
C GLN A 436 28.56 46.20 -51.70
N TRP A 437 28.35 47.39 -52.30
CA TRP A 437 28.58 47.80 -53.70
C TRP A 437 27.52 47.02 -54.59
N VAL A 438 27.20 47.16 -55.88
CA VAL A 438 27.64 48.04 -57.00
C VAL A 438 26.72 49.25 -57.18
N GLU A 439 25.88 49.48 -56.18
CA GLU A 439 24.67 50.27 -56.27
C GLU A 439 23.71 49.67 -55.22
N ASN A 440 22.41 49.69 -55.53
CA ASN A 440 21.31 49.09 -54.77
C ASN A 440 21.32 49.69 -53.36
N GLY A 441 20.71 50.85 -53.12
CA GLY A 441 19.75 51.57 -53.95
C GLY A 441 18.32 50.98 -54.11
N SER A 442 17.59 50.42 -53.14
CA SER A 442 17.85 49.80 -51.83
C SER A 442 18.97 50.40 -51.01
N ALA A 443 18.90 51.69 -50.67
CA ALA A 443 19.69 52.08 -49.50
C ALA A 443 19.18 51.20 -48.37
N VAL A 444 19.99 50.21 -48.00
CA VAL A 444 19.65 49.27 -46.94
C VAL A 444 19.85 50.08 -45.69
N LEU A 445 18.75 50.77 -45.35
CA LEU A 445 18.66 51.58 -44.18
C LEU A 445 18.80 50.60 -43.04
N PHE A 446 19.86 50.80 -42.28
CA PHE A 446 20.28 49.90 -41.23
C PHE A 446 20.57 50.68 -39.96
N GLY A 447 19.93 50.23 -38.91
CA GLY A 447 20.36 50.40 -37.54
C GLY A 447 20.18 49.03 -36.92
N SER A 448 21.16 48.58 -36.16
CA SER A 448 20.94 47.49 -35.22
C SER A 448 20.56 48.09 -33.87
N SER A 449 19.82 47.32 -33.07
CA SER A 449 19.68 47.59 -31.64
C SER A 449 19.33 46.30 -30.91
N LYS A 450 19.92 46.12 -29.73
CA LYS A 450 19.78 44.96 -28.83
C LYS A 450 19.71 43.61 -29.58
N GLY A 451 20.82 43.29 -30.26
CA GLY A 451 21.04 42.02 -30.94
C GLY A 451 20.38 41.87 -32.31
N ARG A 452 19.42 42.74 -32.67
CA ARG A 452 18.62 42.58 -33.90
C ARG A 452 18.99 43.60 -34.98
N THR A 453 18.79 43.18 -36.23
CA THR A 453 19.47 43.71 -37.41
C THR A 453 18.47 44.10 -38.50
N TYR A 454 18.13 45.39 -38.53
CA TYR A 454 17.00 45.90 -39.30
C TYR A 454 17.42 46.41 -40.66
N THR A 455 16.80 45.87 -41.70
CA THR A 455 17.38 45.82 -43.05
C THR A 455 16.29 46.12 -44.07
N VAL A 456 15.89 47.40 -44.18
CA VAL A 456 14.85 47.81 -45.15
C VAL A 456 15.43 47.84 -46.57
N THR A 457 15.31 46.71 -47.25
CA THR A 457 15.80 46.49 -48.62
C THR A 457 14.75 46.90 -49.65
N SER A 458 14.38 48.18 -49.66
CA SER A 458 13.43 48.69 -50.65
C SER A 458 14.09 48.76 -52.04
N SER A 459 13.74 47.86 -52.95
CA SER A 459 14.38 47.76 -54.26
C SER A 459 13.93 48.86 -55.24
N TRP A 460 14.44 50.08 -55.06
CA TRP A 460 14.39 51.16 -56.06
C TRP A 460 15.51 51.10 -57.15
N LEU A 461 16.15 49.91 -57.28
CA LEU A 461 16.97 49.32 -58.39
C LEU A 461 18.51 49.63 -58.56
N GLN A 462 19.41 48.66 -58.16
CA GLN A 462 20.66 48.09 -58.82
C GLN A 462 21.08 46.63 -58.33
N LEU A 463 22.35 46.26 -57.92
CA LEU A 463 22.90 44.85 -57.65
C LEU A 463 24.03 44.66 -56.51
N LYS A 464 24.47 43.41 -56.08
CA LYS A 464 25.40 43.00 -54.90
C LYS A 464 26.36 41.72 -55.03
N GLY A 465 27.09 41.19 -53.98
CA GLY A 465 27.86 39.86 -53.94
C GLY A 465 28.78 39.34 -52.72
N SER A 466 29.18 38.01 -52.72
CA SER A 466 30.33 37.16 -52.11
C SER A 466 30.66 36.78 -50.58
N ARG A 467 31.30 35.57 -50.26
CA ARG A 467 32.16 35.07 -49.07
C ARG A 467 32.71 33.56 -49.13
N ILE A 468 33.67 33.02 -48.28
CA ILE A 468 34.22 31.57 -48.20
C ILE A 468 34.54 30.92 -46.76
N ALA A 469 35.58 30.04 -46.48
CA ALA A 469 35.57 28.90 -45.45
C ALA A 469 36.90 28.30 -44.74
N ASP A 470 36.81 27.08 -44.15
CA ASP A 470 37.60 26.38 -43.08
C ASP A 470 38.84 25.53 -43.46
N VAL A 471 39.38 24.76 -42.48
CA VAL A 471 40.02 23.43 -42.67
C VAL A 471 39.63 22.27 -41.66
N ALA A 472 39.39 21.52 -40.58
CA ALA A 472 38.93 20.12 -40.59
C ALA A 472 39.01 19.45 -39.18
N GLY A 473 38.32 18.32 -38.94
CA GLY A 473 38.30 17.61 -37.64
C GLY A 473 37.39 18.33 -36.65
N SER A 474 37.91 19.33 -35.96
CA SER A 474 37.10 20.47 -35.55
C SER A 474 37.34 21.59 -36.59
N PRO A 475 36.32 21.98 -37.40
CA PRO A 475 36.50 22.97 -38.46
C PRO A 475 36.58 24.42 -37.93
N VAL A 476 36.55 25.41 -38.82
CA VAL A 476 36.98 26.79 -38.52
C VAL A 476 36.28 27.84 -39.43
N SER A 477 35.96 29.05 -38.95
CA SER A 477 35.23 30.08 -39.77
C SER A 477 35.19 31.55 -39.27
N PHE A 478 35.76 31.88 -38.12
CA PHE A 478 35.30 32.99 -37.24
C PHE A 478 35.01 32.56 -35.76
N ASP A 479 34.60 31.31 -35.37
CA ASP A 479 34.12 30.07 -36.08
C ASP A 479 34.08 28.72 -35.24
N THR A 480 34.92 27.64 -35.50
CA THR A 480 34.78 26.25 -34.87
C THR A 480 35.96 25.40 -34.12
N GLU A 481 37.09 25.92 -33.57
CA GLU A 481 38.08 25.46 -32.48
C GLU A 481 38.09 25.98 -30.94
N LYS A 482 37.50 27.16 -30.54
CA LYS A 482 36.85 27.75 -29.28
C LYS A 482 36.66 29.32 -29.15
N ARG A 483 35.81 29.93 -30.00
CA ARG A 483 35.32 31.33 -30.21
C ARG A 483 36.14 32.58 -30.63
N GLU A 484 37.28 32.35 -31.29
CA GLU A 484 37.98 33.25 -32.22
C GLU A 484 38.48 32.52 -33.51
N TRP A 485 37.88 32.59 -34.70
CA TRP A 485 38.03 31.62 -35.84
C TRP A 485 37.36 30.27 -35.53
N VAL A 486 36.97 30.02 -34.27
CA VAL A 486 36.99 28.69 -33.61
C VAL A 486 35.71 28.40 -32.64
N ALA A 487 35.08 27.39 -31.88
CA ALA A 487 34.77 25.90 -31.51
C ALA A 487 35.53 24.89 -30.49
N SER A 488 36.07 23.68 -30.85
CA SER A 488 37.09 22.76 -30.14
C SER A 488 37.12 21.21 -30.39
N PRO A 489 35.99 20.46 -30.35
CA PRO A 489 35.86 18.99 -30.22
C PRO A 489 36.95 18.05 -29.64
N SER A 490 36.96 17.95 -28.30
CA SER A 490 36.77 16.71 -27.47
C SER A 490 37.05 15.26 -27.98
N ILE A 491 37.55 14.40 -27.07
CA ILE A 491 37.90 12.96 -27.18
C ILE A 491 37.68 12.20 -25.82
N ALA A 492 38.47 11.16 -25.46
CA ALA A 492 38.31 10.30 -24.27
C ALA A 492 39.63 10.04 -23.48
N LEU A 493 39.56 9.55 -22.22
CA LEU A 493 40.72 9.15 -21.38
C LEU A 493 40.89 7.62 -21.35
N ASP A 494 42.05 7.16 -20.86
CA ASP A 494 42.34 5.75 -20.59
C ASP A 494 42.25 5.38 -19.09
N ARG A 495 42.79 4.20 -18.73
CA ARG A 495 42.83 3.66 -17.36
C ARG A 495 43.86 4.33 -16.42
N HIS A 496 44.62 5.31 -16.91
CA HIS A 496 45.59 6.09 -16.13
C HIS A 496 45.29 7.60 -16.19
N GLY A 497 44.73 8.11 -17.29
CA GLY A 497 43.96 9.37 -17.34
C GLY A 497 44.45 10.48 -18.29
N GLU A 498 44.82 10.20 -19.55
CA GLU A 498 45.37 11.21 -20.51
C GLU A 498 44.71 11.31 -21.93
N PRO A 499 44.84 12.44 -22.69
CA PRO A 499 44.31 12.69 -24.07
C PRO A 499 45.33 13.29 -25.12
N ALA A 500 44.98 13.50 -26.43
CA ALA A 500 45.74 14.34 -27.42
C ALA A 500 45.06 14.66 -28.81
N ILE A 501 45.25 15.87 -29.41
CA ILE A 501 45.10 16.25 -30.87
C ILE A 501 45.87 17.57 -31.21
N ASP A 502 45.88 18.09 -32.47
CA ASP A 502 46.60 19.33 -32.91
C ASP A 502 45.84 20.45 -33.74
N SER A 503 46.11 20.74 -35.04
CA SER A 503 46.06 22.14 -35.60
C SER A 503 45.62 22.39 -37.09
N ILE A 504 45.19 23.63 -37.43
CA ILE A 504 44.32 23.98 -38.61
C ILE A 504 44.52 25.44 -39.22
N THR A 505 43.83 25.83 -40.33
CA THR A 505 43.90 27.16 -41.04
C THR A 505 42.60 27.59 -41.78
N LEU A 506 42.50 28.81 -42.39
CA LEU A 506 41.26 29.39 -43.03
C LEU A 506 41.49 30.53 -44.08
N ASP A 507 40.49 31.07 -44.82
CA ASP A 507 40.56 32.31 -45.66
C ASP A 507 39.27 33.18 -45.58
N ASN A 508 39.30 34.49 -45.94
CA ASN A 508 38.58 35.03 -47.12
C ASN A 508 38.04 36.48 -47.00
N GLY A 509 38.49 37.43 -47.83
CA GLY A 509 39.77 37.39 -48.54
C GLY A 509 40.93 37.44 -47.53
N GLU A 510 41.93 36.56 -47.63
CA GLU A 510 43.16 36.45 -46.79
C GLU A 510 43.04 35.61 -45.46
N LYS A 511 44.15 35.19 -44.80
CA LYS A 511 44.35 33.89 -44.03
C LYS A 511 45.18 33.92 -42.69
N THR A 512 45.12 32.87 -41.82
CA THR A 512 46.01 32.59 -40.62
C THR A 512 45.98 31.14 -40.02
N VAL A 513 46.68 30.85 -38.90
CA VAL A 513 46.94 29.54 -38.19
C VAL A 513 46.68 29.60 -36.64
N VAL A 514 46.99 28.58 -35.78
CA VAL A 514 46.43 28.40 -34.39
C VAL A 514 47.29 27.63 -33.30
N ASP A 515 46.87 27.57 -32.00
CA ASP A 515 47.60 27.09 -30.75
C ASP A 515 46.75 26.26 -29.68
N LEU A 516 47.35 25.64 -28.60
CA LEU A 516 46.80 24.51 -27.74
C LEU A 516 47.19 24.43 -26.19
N SER A 517 46.41 23.81 -25.24
CA SER A 517 46.80 23.08 -23.93
C SER A 517 45.66 22.67 -22.90
N TYR A 518 45.85 21.61 -22.05
CA TYR A 518 44.89 20.85 -21.14
C TYR A 518 45.00 21.02 -19.58
N GLY A 519 43.93 20.65 -18.83
CA GLY A 519 43.80 20.73 -17.34
C GLY A 519 43.68 19.41 -16.51
N LYS A 520 43.37 19.54 -15.20
CA LYS A 520 43.36 18.50 -14.14
C LYS A 520 42.15 17.53 -14.15
N ALA A 521 42.29 16.40 -13.44
CA ALA A 521 41.29 15.33 -13.30
C ALA A 521 40.54 15.33 -11.94
N THR A 522 39.23 15.02 -11.96
CA THR A 522 38.31 15.02 -10.79
C THR A 522 37.12 14.07 -11.00
N GLY A 523 36.48 13.59 -9.92
CA GLY A 523 35.17 12.93 -9.93
C GLY A 523 35.15 11.43 -9.56
N SER A 524 36.25 10.88 -9.04
CA SER A 524 36.37 9.43 -8.84
C SER A 524 35.51 8.87 -7.70
N LYS A 525 35.11 9.64 -6.68
CA LYS A 525 34.12 9.16 -5.68
C LYS A 525 32.74 8.97 -6.30
N SER A 526 32.37 9.80 -7.26
CA SER A 526 31.17 9.68 -8.10
C SER A 526 31.33 8.69 -9.28
N GLY A 527 32.45 7.95 -9.35
CA GLY A 527 32.69 6.88 -10.31
C GLY A 527 33.32 7.29 -11.66
N VAL A 528 33.37 8.58 -12.03
CA VAL A 528 33.80 9.01 -13.38
C VAL A 528 34.78 10.20 -13.33
N LEU A 529 35.88 10.09 -14.08
CA LEU A 529 37.04 10.99 -14.11
C LEU A 529 37.12 11.79 -15.42
N THR A 530 37.50 13.09 -15.43
CA THR A 530 37.38 14.02 -16.60
C THR A 530 38.49 15.10 -16.72
N ARG A 531 38.84 15.61 -17.93
CA ARG A 531 39.87 16.69 -18.20
C ARG A 531 39.58 17.59 -19.43
N THR A 532 39.95 18.89 -19.45
CA THR A 532 39.45 19.96 -20.41
C THR A 532 40.52 21.03 -20.84
N ALA A 533 40.43 21.74 -22.00
CA ALA A 533 41.56 22.50 -22.63
C ALA A 533 41.21 23.70 -23.63
N THR A 534 42.01 24.81 -23.77
CA THR A 534 41.81 26.02 -24.71
C THR A 534 43.04 27.01 -24.93
N ALA A 535 43.11 27.85 -26.01
CA ALA A 535 44.22 28.82 -26.39
C ALA A 535 43.91 30.37 -26.69
N SER A 536 44.26 31.01 -27.84
CA SER A 536 44.37 32.53 -28.09
C SER A 536 45.06 33.06 -29.42
N GLY A 537 44.44 33.87 -30.33
CA GLY A 537 45.09 34.64 -31.46
C GLY A 537 44.20 35.39 -32.55
N ARG A 538 44.73 35.84 -33.74
CA ARG A 538 44.01 36.71 -34.78
C ARG A 538 44.64 36.92 -36.22
N LEU A 539 43.88 37.12 -37.35
CA LEU A 539 44.37 37.84 -38.62
C LEU A 539 43.36 38.55 -39.67
N ASN A 540 43.32 38.23 -41.01
CA ASN A 540 43.51 39.22 -42.15
C ASN A 540 42.45 39.49 -43.30
N GLY A 541 42.64 40.59 -44.07
CA GLY A 541 42.09 40.96 -45.40
C GLY A 541 40.65 41.46 -45.49
N SER A 542 39.69 40.55 -45.36
CA SER A 542 38.35 40.80 -44.80
C SER A 542 38.35 40.88 -43.27
N ARG A 543 39.42 40.38 -42.62
CA ARG A 543 39.91 40.70 -41.26
C ARG A 543 39.16 40.04 -40.04
N GLN A 544 38.64 38.80 -40.10
CA GLN A 544 37.76 38.08 -39.08
C GLN A 544 38.49 36.76 -38.31
N PRO A 545 39.02 36.13 -36.05
CA PRO A 545 40.36 35.83 -35.17
C PRO A 545 41.17 34.44 -35.14
N TYR A 546 41.62 33.79 -34.01
CA TYR A 546 42.18 32.37 -33.94
C TYR A 546 42.20 31.70 -32.50
N ARG A 547 42.05 30.36 -32.30
CA ARG A 547 42.31 29.53 -31.04
C ARG A 547 41.94 28.00 -31.11
N ILE A 548 42.63 27.04 -30.44
CA ILE A 548 42.20 25.60 -30.32
C ILE A 548 42.27 25.09 -28.86
N THR A 549 41.82 23.86 -28.57
CA THR A 549 41.61 23.17 -27.27
C THR A 549 40.76 21.89 -27.48
N VAL A 550 40.58 21.00 -26.48
CA VAL A 550 39.95 19.64 -26.55
C VAL A 550 39.52 19.20 -25.11
N THR A 551 38.95 18.00 -24.87
CA THR A 551 38.38 17.49 -23.57
C THR A 551 38.31 15.93 -23.53
N ALA A 552 38.21 15.24 -22.36
CA ALA A 552 38.18 13.75 -22.23
C ALA A 552 37.63 13.14 -20.89
N SER A 553 37.21 11.84 -20.83
CA SER A 553 36.70 11.10 -19.61
C SER A 553 36.97 9.55 -19.47
N SER A 554 36.82 8.94 -18.26
CA SER A 554 36.81 7.45 -17.96
C SER A 554 36.16 7.01 -16.59
N ASP A 555 35.91 5.71 -16.31
CA ASP A 555 35.16 5.14 -15.13
C ASP A 555 36.04 4.34 -14.11
N THR A 556 35.68 4.34 -12.82
CA THR A 556 36.40 3.74 -11.67
C THR A 556 35.58 2.83 -10.74
N SER A 557 34.27 2.72 -10.93
CA SER A 557 33.29 2.35 -9.89
C SER A 557 33.57 1.04 -9.13
N LYS A 558 33.80 -0.07 -9.84
CA LYS A 558 33.90 -1.43 -9.25
C LYS A 558 35.11 -1.68 -8.33
N ALA A 559 36.18 -0.88 -8.47
CA ALA A 559 37.39 -1.05 -7.67
C ALA A 559 37.20 -0.55 -6.23
N ARG A 560 36.42 0.52 -6.03
CA ARG A 560 36.09 1.06 -4.69
C ARG A 560 35.25 0.08 -3.86
N GLU A 561 34.25 -0.52 -4.51
CA GLU A 561 33.31 -1.46 -3.89
C GLU A 561 34.03 -2.66 -3.25
N SER A 562 35.01 -3.22 -3.97
CA SER A 562 35.84 -4.34 -3.50
C SER A 562 36.72 -3.98 -2.29
N LEU A 563 37.34 -2.79 -2.30
CA LEU A 563 38.18 -2.29 -1.21
C LEU A 563 37.35 -1.99 0.06
N SER A 564 36.15 -1.42 -0.11
CA SER A 564 35.23 -1.06 0.97
C SER A 564 34.83 -2.26 1.83
N ALA A 565 34.39 -3.35 1.19
CA ALA A 565 33.99 -4.59 1.87
C ALA A 565 35.14 -5.19 2.71
N LEU A 566 36.38 -5.09 2.21
CA LEU A 566 37.56 -5.61 2.91
C LEU A 566 37.93 -4.77 4.14
N ILE A 567 37.79 -3.43 4.06
CA ILE A 567 38.07 -2.53 5.18
C ILE A 567 37.05 -2.71 6.32
N ALA A 568 35.77 -2.99 6.00
CA ALA A 568 34.77 -3.32 7.01
C ALA A 568 35.12 -4.64 7.75
N SER A 569 35.36 -5.71 6.99
CA SER A 569 35.79 -7.04 7.50
C SER A 569 37.10 -6.99 8.31
N ALA A 570 37.96 -6.00 8.04
CA ALA A 570 39.15 -5.75 8.83
C ALA A 570 38.84 -5.06 10.17
N LYS A 571 38.13 -3.92 10.17
CA LYS A 571 37.87 -3.07 11.37
C LYS A 571 37.22 -3.86 12.52
N GLU A 572 36.38 -4.82 12.18
CA GLU A 572 35.65 -5.67 13.14
C GLU A 572 36.55 -6.60 13.97
N ARG A 573 37.75 -6.94 13.46
CA ARG A 573 38.66 -7.93 14.09
C ARG A 573 39.62 -7.40 15.16
N PHE A 574 39.66 -6.09 15.44
CA PHE A 574 40.71 -5.50 16.29
C PHE A 574 40.19 -4.48 17.33
N LEU A 575 39.31 -4.95 18.22
CA LEU A 575 38.74 -4.12 19.28
C LEU A 575 39.75 -3.90 20.45
N PRO A 576 39.97 -2.63 20.88
CA PRO A 576 40.89 -2.33 21.98
C PRO A 576 40.53 -3.05 23.29
N GLY A 577 41.48 -3.84 23.79
CA GLY A 577 41.35 -4.55 25.06
C GLY A 577 40.62 -5.90 25.00
N ALA A 578 40.49 -6.55 23.83
CA ALA A 578 40.07 -7.96 23.77
C ALA A 578 41.22 -8.91 24.17
N HIS A 579 42.42 -8.69 23.62
CA HIS A 579 43.67 -9.34 24.00
C HIS A 579 44.82 -8.34 23.95
N HIS A 580 45.91 -8.62 24.66
CA HIS A 580 47.21 -8.10 24.24
C HIS A 580 47.57 -8.71 22.89
N TRP A 581 48.10 -7.92 21.97
CA TRP A 581 48.67 -8.39 20.71
C TRP A 581 50.16 -8.05 20.69
N THR A 582 51.00 -8.95 20.19
CA THR A 582 52.45 -8.73 20.10
C THR A 582 52.71 -7.42 19.36
N ALA A 583 53.34 -6.44 20.01
CA ALA A 583 53.30 -5.03 19.59
C ALA A 583 53.63 -4.81 18.09
N LYS A 584 54.60 -5.58 17.56
CA LYS A 584 54.99 -5.52 16.14
C LYS A 584 53.88 -5.97 15.17
N SER A 585 53.04 -6.94 15.53
CA SER A 585 51.89 -7.35 14.69
C SER A 585 50.76 -6.31 14.77
N ALA A 586 50.48 -5.81 15.97
CA ALA A 586 49.49 -4.76 16.22
C ALA A 586 49.77 -3.48 15.40
N ASP A 587 51.01 -2.99 15.42
CA ASP A 587 51.42 -1.80 14.66
C ASP A 587 51.34 -2.04 13.15
N THR A 588 51.74 -3.23 12.67
CA THR A 588 51.74 -3.56 11.24
C THR A 588 50.31 -3.58 10.69
N TYR A 589 49.38 -4.23 11.41
CA TYR A 589 47.96 -4.26 11.11
C TYR A 589 47.34 -2.85 11.13
N SER A 590 47.58 -2.09 12.19
CA SER A 590 46.93 -0.79 12.40
C SER A 590 47.33 0.24 11.32
N ASN A 591 48.59 0.20 10.89
CA ASN A 591 49.06 1.05 9.78
C ASN A 591 48.43 0.64 8.44
N ALA A 592 48.36 -0.66 8.12
CA ALA A 592 47.74 -1.12 6.88
C ALA A 592 46.24 -0.74 6.80
N LEU A 593 45.52 -0.85 7.92
CA LEU A 593 44.10 -0.48 8.00
C LEU A 593 43.85 1.01 7.82
N ALA A 594 44.74 1.87 8.33
CA ALA A 594 44.71 3.30 8.12
C ALA A 594 45.00 3.67 6.66
N ILE A 595 46.03 3.06 6.05
CA ILE A 595 46.41 3.30 4.64
C ILE A 595 45.25 2.95 3.70
N ALA A 596 44.66 1.76 3.86
CA ALA A 596 43.55 1.32 3.01
C ALA A 596 42.29 2.19 3.20
N SER A 597 41.96 2.56 4.44
CA SER A 597 40.83 3.47 4.72
C SER A 597 41.00 4.83 4.02
N ASN A 598 42.20 5.39 4.03
CA ASN A 598 42.46 6.71 3.42
C ASN A 598 42.42 6.67 1.89
N ILE A 599 42.90 5.59 1.25
CA ILE A 599 42.90 5.46 -0.22
C ILE A 599 41.47 5.31 -0.77
N LEU A 600 40.59 4.57 -0.06
CA LEU A 600 39.18 4.47 -0.43
C LEU A 600 38.46 5.82 -0.45
N ASP A 601 38.91 6.77 0.39
CA ASP A 601 38.21 8.03 0.67
C ASP A 601 38.72 9.23 -0.16
N SER A 602 39.71 9.06 -1.04
CA SER A 602 40.15 10.12 -1.97
C SER A 602 39.25 10.24 -3.21
N ASP A 603 39.10 11.45 -3.77
CA ASP A 603 38.24 11.74 -4.95
C ASP A 603 38.98 11.76 -6.30
N ASP A 604 40.30 11.54 -6.27
CA ASP A 604 41.20 11.47 -7.43
C ASP A 604 41.83 10.08 -7.64
N ALA A 605 41.60 9.14 -6.73
CA ALA A 605 42.14 7.78 -6.78
C ALA A 605 41.78 7.06 -8.10
N VAL A 606 42.78 6.45 -8.75
CA VAL A 606 42.59 5.70 -10.00
C VAL A 606 42.39 4.21 -9.75
N VAL A 607 41.96 3.47 -10.78
CA VAL A 607 41.52 2.07 -10.68
C VAL A 607 42.54 1.13 -10.04
N ASN A 608 43.84 1.38 -10.24
CA ASN A 608 44.91 0.55 -9.67
C ASN A 608 45.17 0.81 -8.17
N ASP A 609 45.10 2.06 -7.70
CA ASP A 609 45.46 2.43 -6.31
C ASP A 609 44.56 1.70 -5.31
N LEU A 610 43.28 1.60 -5.67
CA LEU A 610 42.23 0.91 -4.92
C LEU A 610 42.47 -0.62 -4.83
N ALA A 611 43.14 -1.20 -5.83
CA ALA A 611 43.47 -2.62 -5.87
C ALA A 611 44.69 -2.98 -5.01
N GLU A 612 45.77 -2.17 -5.05
CA GLU A 612 46.95 -2.42 -4.20
C GLU A 612 46.64 -2.20 -2.72
N ALA A 613 45.81 -1.18 -2.39
CA ALA A 613 45.32 -0.96 -1.03
C ALA A 613 44.56 -2.17 -0.46
N SER A 614 43.79 -2.87 -1.30
CA SER A 614 43.06 -4.09 -0.92
C SER A 614 44.02 -5.23 -0.56
N ALA A 615 45.00 -5.50 -1.43
CA ALA A 615 45.97 -6.57 -1.22
C ALA A 615 46.85 -6.33 0.02
N GLY A 616 47.30 -5.09 0.22
CA GLY A 616 48.11 -4.70 1.38
C GLY A 616 47.38 -4.83 2.72
N LEU A 617 46.07 -4.54 2.75
CA LEU A 617 45.27 -4.73 3.97
C LEU A 617 45.06 -6.22 4.28
N SER A 618 44.65 -7.04 3.30
CA SER A 618 44.38 -8.47 3.55
C SER A 618 45.59 -9.17 4.18
N ALA A 619 46.79 -8.93 3.63
CA ALA A 619 48.03 -9.51 4.12
C ALA A 619 48.44 -9.05 5.55
N ALA A 620 47.88 -7.94 6.03
CA ALA A 620 48.09 -7.45 7.39
C ALA A 620 47.03 -7.95 8.39
N VAL A 621 45.78 -8.14 7.93
CA VAL A 621 44.70 -8.79 8.70
C VAL A 621 45.09 -10.22 9.07
N ASP A 622 45.64 -10.97 8.11
CA ASP A 622 46.10 -12.35 8.30
C ASP A 622 47.39 -12.47 9.16
N GLY A 623 47.98 -11.34 9.58
CA GLY A 623 49.28 -11.27 10.26
C GLY A 623 49.27 -11.01 11.77
N LEU A 624 48.08 -10.89 12.39
CA LEU A 624 47.92 -10.58 13.82
C LEU A 624 48.26 -11.75 14.75
N LYS A 625 48.87 -11.45 15.92
CA LYS A 625 49.11 -12.44 17.00
C LYS A 625 48.94 -11.86 18.40
N ALA A 626 48.18 -12.56 19.24
CA ALA A 626 48.00 -12.25 20.66
C ALA A 626 49.35 -12.34 21.44
N VAL A 627 49.35 -11.94 22.72
CA VAL A 627 50.38 -12.30 23.71
C VAL A 627 49.78 -13.30 24.68
N GLU A 628 49.95 -14.58 24.39
CA GLU A 628 49.47 -15.69 25.21
C GLU A 628 50.43 -15.96 26.38
N TRP A 629 49.99 -15.67 27.61
CA TRP A 629 50.59 -16.28 28.80
C TRP A 629 50.06 -17.70 28.93
N SER A 630 50.94 -18.70 29.03
CA SER A 630 50.57 -20.10 29.23
C SER A 630 51.38 -20.73 30.36
N THR A 631 50.83 -21.76 31.00
CA THR A 631 51.62 -22.65 31.86
C THR A 631 52.66 -23.40 31.03
N SER A 632 53.77 -23.82 31.64
CA SER A 632 54.90 -24.43 30.91
C SER A 632 54.63 -25.79 30.27
N ASP A 633 53.45 -26.35 30.52
CA ASP A 633 52.86 -27.56 29.95
C ASP A 633 51.75 -27.27 28.91
N GLY A 634 51.33 -26.01 28.74
CA GLY A 634 50.57 -25.52 27.58
C GLY A 634 49.20 -24.90 27.85
N THR A 635 48.73 -24.82 29.10
CA THR A 635 47.42 -24.18 29.40
C THR A 635 47.55 -22.66 29.32
N VAL A 636 46.93 -22.04 28.33
CA VAL A 636 46.84 -20.57 28.24
C VAL A 636 46.06 -20.04 29.45
N LEU A 637 46.62 -19.02 30.13
CA LEU A 637 45.93 -18.24 31.13
C LEU A 637 45.13 -17.16 30.40
N GLU A 638 43.81 -17.22 30.51
CA GLU A 638 42.93 -16.22 29.95
C GLU A 638 43.14 -14.88 30.66
N TRP A 639 42.87 -13.79 29.94
CA TRP A 639 43.05 -12.44 30.47
C TRP A 639 41.67 -11.86 30.78
N ASN A 640 41.39 -11.62 32.06
CA ASN A 640 40.14 -11.00 32.48
C ASN A 640 40.21 -9.49 32.21
N ARG A 641 39.29 -9.01 31.36
CA ARG A 641 39.26 -7.63 30.87
C ARG A 641 38.88 -6.62 31.96
N ASP A 642 38.07 -7.04 32.94
CA ASP A 642 37.38 -6.13 33.86
C ASP A 642 38.19 -5.85 35.14
N ASP A 643 39.10 -6.74 35.55
CA ASP A 643 39.99 -6.56 36.70
C ASP A 643 41.50 -6.56 36.34
N ASP A 644 41.82 -6.67 35.05
CA ASP A 644 43.17 -6.73 34.47
C ASP A 644 44.08 -7.85 35.05
N SER A 645 43.48 -8.95 35.50
CA SER A 645 44.18 -10.17 35.93
C SER A 645 44.31 -11.20 34.81
N TYR A 646 45.28 -12.10 34.95
CA TYR A 646 45.39 -13.29 34.10
C TYR A 646 44.99 -14.51 34.92
N HIS A 647 43.88 -15.15 34.54
CA HIS A 647 43.34 -16.32 35.19
C HIS A 647 43.28 -17.48 34.20
N ALA A 648 44.00 -18.57 34.47
CA ALA A 648 43.48 -19.87 34.02
C ALA A 648 42.59 -20.40 35.14
N ASP A 649 41.41 -20.89 34.80
CA ASP A 649 41.07 -22.20 35.34
C ASP A 649 41.91 -23.22 34.58
N LEU A 650 42.81 -23.91 35.28
CA LEU A 650 43.39 -25.16 34.76
C LEU A 650 42.20 -26.05 34.35
N PRO A 651 42.14 -26.52 33.09
CA PRO A 651 40.96 -27.15 32.55
C PRO A 651 40.50 -28.27 33.46
N ALA A 652 39.21 -28.23 33.83
CA ALA A 652 38.68 -28.95 34.98
C ALA A 652 39.18 -30.40 34.99
N SER A 653 40.03 -30.72 35.97
CA SER A 653 40.96 -31.83 35.83
C SER A 653 40.19 -33.15 35.92
N SER A 654 39.93 -33.77 34.77
CA SER A 654 39.22 -35.04 34.62
C SER A 654 40.02 -36.27 35.10
N SER A 655 41.03 -36.00 35.94
CA SER A 655 41.84 -36.92 36.71
C SER A 655 42.42 -36.16 37.92
N LYS A 656 42.94 -36.88 38.92
CA LYS A 656 43.35 -36.28 40.20
C LYS A 656 44.55 -35.30 40.07
N PRO A 657 44.55 -34.11 40.73
CA PRO A 657 45.58 -33.08 40.56
C PRO A 657 47.03 -33.45 40.93
N SER A 658 47.95 -32.63 40.44
CA SER A 658 49.41 -32.70 40.66
C SER A 658 49.89 -31.72 41.75
N GLU A 659 50.91 -32.08 42.53
CA GLU A 659 51.41 -31.27 43.67
C GLU A 659 52.63 -30.37 43.35
N LYS A 660 53.12 -30.35 42.10
CA LYS A 660 54.31 -29.54 41.75
C LYS A 660 53.94 -28.07 41.50
N PRO A 661 54.83 -27.10 41.84
CA PRO A 661 54.59 -25.70 41.52
C PRO A 661 54.62 -25.47 40.02
N LEU A 662 53.63 -24.72 39.52
CA LEU A 662 53.44 -24.43 38.11
C LEU A 662 54.31 -23.23 37.70
N LYS A 663 54.64 -23.13 36.42
CA LYS A 663 55.36 -21.98 35.84
C LYS A 663 54.53 -21.43 34.71
N ALA A 664 54.44 -20.11 34.62
CA ALA A 664 53.82 -19.43 33.48
C ALA A 664 54.88 -18.72 32.64
N VAL A 665 54.68 -18.69 31.32
CA VAL A 665 55.54 -18.04 30.33
C VAL A 665 54.65 -17.37 29.29
N SER A 666 55.04 -16.21 28.76
CA SER A 666 54.41 -15.66 27.56
C SER A 666 55.21 -15.97 26.31
N ASP A 667 54.51 -16.09 25.20
CA ASP A 667 55.03 -16.17 23.84
C ASP A 667 55.94 -14.97 23.45
N ASP A 668 55.71 -13.79 24.02
CA ASP A 668 56.58 -12.60 23.88
C ASP A 668 57.84 -12.64 24.77
N GLY A 669 57.98 -13.64 25.65
CA GLY A 669 59.20 -13.94 26.42
C GLY A 669 59.14 -13.65 27.93
N GLY A 670 58.01 -13.15 28.44
CA GLY A 670 57.74 -13.00 29.88
C GLY A 670 57.69 -14.34 30.63
N LYS A 671 57.94 -14.32 31.95
CA LYS A 671 57.96 -15.53 32.81
C LYS A 671 57.50 -15.22 34.24
N ALA A 672 56.78 -16.15 34.85
CA ALA A 672 56.27 -16.10 36.22
C ALA A 672 56.19 -17.51 36.84
N THR A 673 55.76 -17.62 38.11
CA THR A 673 55.67 -18.89 38.84
C THR A 673 54.46 -18.87 39.79
N LEU A 674 53.83 -20.04 39.95
CA LEU A 674 52.51 -20.23 40.51
C LEU A 674 52.56 -21.33 41.59
N THR A 675 52.15 -20.99 42.81
CA THR A 675 52.28 -21.85 44.00
C THR A 675 50.93 -22.28 44.54
N ARG A 676 50.78 -23.58 44.87
CA ARG A 676 49.50 -24.14 45.33
C ARG A 676 49.13 -23.65 46.73
N ALA A 677 47.87 -23.25 46.91
CA ALA A 677 47.21 -23.05 48.20
C ALA A 677 46.79 -24.40 48.81
N ALA A 678 46.33 -24.40 50.06
CA ALA A 678 45.96 -25.61 50.79
C ALA A 678 44.63 -25.46 51.52
N GLY A 679 43.72 -26.44 51.36
CA GLY A 679 42.51 -26.57 52.17
C GLY A 679 41.23 -27.05 51.46
N ASP A 680 41.30 -27.44 50.18
CA ASP A 680 40.12 -27.69 49.35
C ASP A 680 39.33 -28.99 49.68
N ALA A 681 38.02 -29.01 49.39
CA ALA A 681 37.08 -30.10 49.70
C ALA A 681 36.58 -30.87 48.45
N VAL A 682 35.86 -32.00 48.65
CA VAL A 682 35.37 -32.91 47.58
C VAL A 682 33.90 -33.31 47.77
N THR A 683 33.16 -33.42 46.67
CA THR A 683 31.74 -33.81 46.56
C THR A 683 31.55 -34.90 45.48
N TYR A 684 30.51 -35.72 45.59
CA TYR A 684 30.06 -36.65 44.55
C TYR A 684 28.67 -36.22 44.06
N THR A 685 28.48 -36.09 42.74
CA THR A 685 27.23 -35.58 42.14
C THR A 685 26.83 -36.40 40.92
N ASP A 686 25.63 -36.97 40.92
CA ASP A 686 25.05 -37.52 39.70
C ASP A 686 24.57 -36.40 38.77
N ILE A 687 25.00 -36.51 37.51
CA ILE A 687 24.87 -35.45 36.51
C ILE A 687 23.94 -35.90 35.39
N THR A 688 24.32 -36.98 34.72
CA THR A 688 23.72 -37.50 33.49
C THR A 688 24.04 -39.00 33.39
N LEU A 689 23.32 -39.73 32.54
CA LEU A 689 23.29 -41.19 32.63
C LEU A 689 24.63 -41.84 32.24
N GLY A 690 25.20 -42.65 33.13
CA GLY A 690 26.50 -43.29 32.95
C GLY A 690 27.71 -42.46 33.42
N VAL A 691 27.49 -41.26 33.97
CA VAL A 691 28.56 -40.38 34.46
C VAL A 691 28.22 -39.77 35.82
N THR A 692 29.15 -39.84 36.77
CA THR A 692 29.08 -39.13 38.05
C THR A 692 30.28 -38.17 38.14
N GLU A 693 30.07 -36.96 38.66
CA GLU A 693 31.10 -35.94 38.85
C GLU A 693 31.68 -36.03 40.27
N VAL A 694 33.02 -36.12 40.34
CA VAL A 694 33.78 -36.17 41.58
C VAL A 694 34.53 -34.86 41.71
N SER A 695 33.83 -33.88 42.30
CA SER A 695 34.15 -32.47 42.19
C SER A 695 34.85 -31.92 43.43
N GLY A 696 35.97 -31.24 43.22
CA GLY A 696 36.70 -30.54 44.28
C GLY A 696 37.61 -29.46 43.71
N ALA A 697 37.88 -28.41 44.48
CA ALA A 697 38.73 -27.31 44.02
C ALA A 697 40.22 -27.59 44.23
N ALA A 698 41.09 -26.91 43.49
CA ALA A 698 42.49 -26.76 43.80
C ALA A 698 42.98 -25.40 43.27
N HIS A 699 43.70 -24.65 44.09
CA HIS A 699 44.08 -23.27 43.76
C HIS A 699 45.60 -23.08 43.78
N TRP A 700 46.12 -22.29 42.84
CA TRP A 700 47.52 -21.85 42.72
C TRP A 700 47.56 -20.34 42.41
N THR A 701 48.54 -19.60 42.94
CA THR A 701 48.63 -18.14 42.72
C THR A 701 50.05 -17.61 42.53
N GLY A 702 50.15 -16.45 41.87
CA GLY A 702 51.36 -15.72 41.51
C GLY A 702 51.02 -14.35 40.88
N SER A 703 51.97 -13.72 40.17
CA SER A 703 51.73 -12.47 39.42
C SER A 703 52.74 -12.25 38.27
N THR A 704 52.34 -11.45 37.29
CA THR A 704 53.20 -11.01 36.18
C THR A 704 54.21 -9.96 36.64
N LYS A 705 55.26 -9.73 35.83
CA LYS A 705 56.28 -8.71 36.10
C LYS A 705 55.77 -7.25 36.00
N ALA A 706 54.58 -7.05 35.43
CA ALA A 706 53.90 -5.74 35.35
C ALA A 706 52.94 -5.49 36.53
N GLY A 707 52.83 -6.43 37.48
CA GLY A 707 51.97 -6.32 38.67
C GLY A 707 50.60 -6.98 38.55
N ARG A 708 50.16 -7.34 37.33
CA ARG A 708 48.88 -8.06 37.11
C ARG A 708 48.88 -9.41 37.83
N PRO A 709 47.82 -9.79 38.56
CA PRO A 709 47.72 -11.10 39.19
C PRO A 709 47.81 -12.25 38.18
N LEU A 710 48.33 -13.39 38.63
CA LEU A 710 48.23 -14.67 37.94
C LEU A 710 47.56 -15.65 38.91
N SER A 711 46.26 -15.87 38.75
CA SER A 711 45.53 -16.93 39.44
C SER A 711 45.44 -18.16 38.54
N VAL A 712 45.72 -19.32 39.11
CA VAL A 712 45.43 -20.59 38.46
C VAL A 712 44.58 -21.40 39.42
N ALA A 713 43.26 -21.32 39.29
CA ALA A 713 42.37 -22.26 39.96
C ALA A 713 42.24 -23.51 39.08
N GLY A 714 41.52 -24.50 39.55
CA GLY A 714 41.36 -25.78 38.86
C GLY A 714 40.49 -26.68 39.70
N SER A 715 39.19 -26.62 39.46
CA SER A 715 38.29 -27.69 39.89
C SER A 715 38.77 -28.99 39.26
N TYR A 716 39.23 -29.95 40.06
CA TYR A 716 39.19 -31.33 39.59
C TYR A 716 37.75 -31.76 39.72
N ASP A 717 37.04 -31.69 38.60
CA ASP A 717 35.81 -32.43 38.47
C ASP A 717 36.04 -33.58 37.49
N TYR A 718 36.29 -34.75 38.06
CA TYR A 718 36.52 -35.94 37.24
C TYR A 718 35.23 -36.72 37.04
N ARG A 719 34.72 -36.61 35.81
CA ARG A 719 33.68 -37.47 35.25
C ARG A 719 34.18 -38.89 35.19
N ALA A 720 33.87 -39.65 36.24
CA ALA A 720 34.09 -41.08 36.25
C ALA A 720 32.94 -41.79 35.52
N GLY A 721 33.24 -42.94 34.89
CA GLY A 721 32.29 -43.63 33.98
C GLY A 721 32.42 -43.22 32.52
N LYS A 722 31.32 -43.39 31.78
CA LYS A 722 31.16 -43.01 30.36
C LYS A 722 29.68 -42.74 30.10
N LYS A 723 29.38 -41.63 29.43
CA LYS A 723 28.01 -41.24 29.12
C LYS A 723 27.33 -42.30 28.26
N ILE A 724 26.12 -42.67 28.66
CA ILE A 724 25.21 -43.49 27.86
C ILE A 724 24.36 -42.51 27.06
N ASP A 725 24.73 -42.29 25.81
CA ASP A 725 23.95 -41.45 24.90
C ASP A 725 22.68 -42.17 24.47
N VAL A 726 21.55 -41.65 24.93
CA VAL A 726 20.19 -42.15 24.65
C VAL A 726 19.57 -41.29 23.57
N THR A 727 19.02 -41.85 22.50
CA THR A 727 18.39 -41.06 21.43
C THR A 727 16.91 -40.78 21.70
N GLY A 728 16.51 -39.53 21.53
CA GLY A 728 15.16 -39.00 21.71
C GLY A 728 14.28 -38.96 20.46
N GLY A 729 13.11 -38.35 20.61
CA GLY A 729 12.04 -38.34 19.60
C GLY A 729 12.19 -37.33 18.47
N SER A 730 13.18 -36.43 18.54
CA SER A 730 13.63 -35.58 17.45
C SER A 730 15.00 -36.00 16.90
N GLY A 731 15.56 -37.14 17.36
CA GLY A 731 16.92 -37.57 17.06
C GLY A 731 17.99 -36.91 17.94
N GLU A 732 17.58 -36.16 18.96
CA GLU A 732 18.46 -35.53 19.93
C GLU A 732 19.07 -36.55 20.91
N THR A 733 20.26 -36.30 21.42
CA THR A 733 20.77 -37.05 22.58
C THR A 733 20.09 -36.53 23.84
N LEU A 734 19.54 -37.42 24.67
CA LEU A 734 18.83 -37.05 25.88
C LEU A 734 19.81 -36.69 27.00
N GLU A 735 19.74 -35.44 27.45
CA GLU A 735 20.34 -35.06 28.72
C GLU A 735 19.44 -35.47 29.88
N PHE A 736 19.97 -36.38 30.68
CA PHE A 736 19.40 -36.79 31.94
C PHE A 736 19.81 -35.80 33.03
N THR A 737 18.87 -35.39 33.87
CA THR A 737 19.07 -34.36 34.91
C THR A 737 18.73 -34.93 36.29
N SER A 738 19.59 -34.69 37.28
CA SER A 738 19.39 -35.24 38.62
C SER A 738 18.17 -34.64 39.34
N ARG A 739 17.38 -35.52 39.93
CA ARG A 739 16.25 -35.27 40.84
C ARG A 739 16.44 -36.13 42.09
N ASN A 740 15.65 -35.90 43.13
CA ASN A 740 15.78 -36.59 44.42
C ASN A 740 15.76 -38.13 44.27
N GLY A 741 16.96 -38.74 44.21
CA GLY A 741 17.18 -40.18 44.05
C GLY A 741 17.17 -40.74 42.63
N TYR A 742 17.03 -39.93 41.57
CA TYR A 742 17.02 -40.44 40.19
C TYR A 742 17.33 -39.37 39.12
N LEU A 743 17.87 -39.83 37.99
CA LEU A 743 18.11 -39.04 36.78
C LEU A 743 16.86 -39.00 35.89
N ALA A 744 16.40 -37.81 35.50
CA ALA A 744 15.25 -37.64 34.60
C ALA A 744 15.64 -36.90 33.32
N ALA A 745 15.41 -37.53 32.16
CA ALA A 745 15.38 -36.83 30.89
C ALA A 745 13.93 -36.46 30.50
N ASN A 746 13.80 -35.40 29.70
CA ASN A 746 12.58 -35.12 28.96
C ASN A 746 12.94 -35.08 27.47
N THR A 747 12.06 -35.60 26.63
CA THR A 747 12.24 -35.62 25.17
C THR A 747 10.94 -35.19 24.50
N THR A 748 11.05 -34.58 23.32
CA THR A 748 9.88 -34.26 22.50
C THR A 748 9.75 -35.27 21.37
N SER A 749 8.55 -35.37 20.82
CA SER A 749 8.29 -36.07 19.57
C SER A 749 7.24 -35.29 18.79
N ARG A 750 7.08 -35.55 17.50
CA ARG A 750 6.02 -34.91 16.72
C ARG A 750 4.74 -35.73 16.78
N LEU A 751 3.61 -35.05 16.77
CA LEU A 751 2.32 -35.64 16.46
C LEU A 751 2.07 -35.53 14.95
N ASP A 752 1.70 -36.64 14.31
CA ASP A 752 1.22 -36.62 12.93
C ASP A 752 -0.12 -35.84 12.81
N ALA A 753 -0.56 -35.60 11.57
CA ALA A 753 -1.85 -34.96 11.28
C ALA A 753 -3.10 -35.80 11.72
N LYS A 754 -2.89 -36.89 12.46
CA LYS A 754 -3.92 -37.77 13.07
C LYS A 754 -3.69 -37.94 14.58
N ASP A 755 -2.92 -37.04 15.19
CA ASP A 755 -2.59 -36.94 16.61
C ASP A 755 -1.92 -38.22 17.19
N LYS A 756 -1.10 -38.91 16.38
CA LYS A 756 -0.21 -40.02 16.80
C LYS A 756 1.24 -39.56 16.95
N ALA A 757 1.90 -40.00 18.01
CA ALA A 757 3.33 -39.74 18.22
C ALA A 757 4.22 -40.56 17.27
N GLU A 758 5.26 -39.94 16.71
CA GLU A 758 6.23 -40.61 15.84
C GLU A 758 7.16 -41.55 16.63
N LEU A 759 7.60 -41.14 17.83
CA LEU A 759 8.45 -41.98 18.71
C LEU A 759 7.62 -43.04 19.46
N GLN A 760 8.14 -44.27 19.53
CA GLN A 760 7.47 -45.41 20.18
C GLN A 760 8.34 -46.17 21.20
N ARG A 761 9.66 -46.00 21.18
CA ARG A 761 10.62 -46.61 22.13
C ARG A 761 11.76 -45.66 22.45
N ILE A 762 12.42 -45.90 23.58
CA ILE A 762 13.73 -45.35 23.94
C ILE A 762 14.75 -46.50 23.92
N ASP A 763 16.01 -46.23 23.56
CA ASP A 763 17.11 -47.20 23.57
C ASP A 763 18.22 -46.68 24.51
N VAL A 764 18.55 -47.45 25.55
CA VAL A 764 19.51 -47.07 26.60
C VAL A 764 20.56 -48.16 26.74
N ASP A 765 21.82 -47.85 26.37
CA ASP A 765 22.96 -48.78 26.33
C ASP A 765 22.65 -50.10 25.56
N GLY A 766 21.81 -50.02 24.53
CA GLY A 766 21.34 -51.15 23.72
C GLY A 766 20.08 -51.85 24.24
N VAL A 767 19.51 -51.39 25.35
CA VAL A 767 18.24 -51.90 25.93
C VAL A 767 17.08 -51.03 25.46
N LYS A 768 16.18 -51.64 24.67
CA LYS A 768 15.00 -50.96 24.10
C LYS A 768 13.78 -51.08 25.01
N THR A 769 13.30 -49.94 25.50
CA THR A 769 12.15 -49.81 26.40
C THR A 769 10.98 -49.13 25.66
N ASP A 770 9.79 -49.74 25.68
CA ASP A 770 8.58 -49.18 25.06
C ASP A 770 8.08 -47.93 25.81
N ILE A 771 7.57 -46.92 25.08
CA ILE A 771 7.01 -45.70 25.67
C ILE A 771 5.52 -45.91 26.00
N VAL A 772 5.17 -45.79 27.28
CA VAL A 772 3.77 -45.88 27.71
C VAL A 772 3.07 -44.54 27.47
N TRP A 773 2.34 -44.42 26.35
CA TRP A 773 1.61 -43.22 25.94
C TRP A 773 0.26 -43.03 26.64
N SER A 774 -0.06 -41.78 27.01
CA SER A 774 -1.37 -41.39 27.55
C SER A 774 -2.49 -41.50 26.52
N ASN A 775 -3.72 -41.74 26.98
CA ASN A 775 -4.93 -41.71 26.14
C ASN A 775 -5.53 -40.29 25.99
N THR A 776 -5.07 -39.34 26.78
CA THR A 776 -5.54 -37.94 26.75
C THR A 776 -4.67 -37.08 25.83
N LEU A 777 -5.32 -36.33 24.95
CA LEU A 777 -4.73 -35.20 24.22
C LEU A 777 -5.07 -33.91 24.98
N ASN A 778 -4.08 -33.05 25.21
CA ASN A 778 -4.28 -31.70 25.73
C ASN A 778 -4.13 -30.69 24.58
N ARG A 779 -4.96 -29.63 24.56
CA ARG A 779 -4.92 -28.57 23.55
C ARG A 779 -4.85 -27.22 24.25
N ALA A 780 -3.78 -26.46 24.01
CA ALA A 780 -3.59 -25.11 24.51
C ALA A 780 -3.53 -24.16 23.31
N SER A 781 -4.38 -23.13 23.30
CA SER A 781 -4.39 -22.10 22.27
C SER A 781 -3.86 -20.78 22.83
N THR A 782 -3.05 -20.09 22.05
CA THR A 782 -2.72 -18.67 22.22
C THR A 782 -3.43 -17.86 21.13
N ASP A 783 -3.18 -16.57 21.05
CA ASP A 783 -3.65 -15.73 19.94
C ASP A 783 -2.95 -16.09 18.61
N THR A 784 -1.76 -16.70 18.68
CA THR A 784 -0.88 -16.99 17.53
C THR A 784 -0.89 -18.45 17.08
N THR A 785 -1.11 -19.41 17.99
CA THR A 785 -0.97 -20.85 17.72
C THR A 785 -2.00 -21.70 18.48
N THR A 786 -2.12 -22.97 18.11
CA THR A 786 -2.72 -24.00 18.97
C THR A 786 -1.78 -25.19 19.07
N THR A 787 -1.27 -25.42 20.29
CA THR A 787 -0.34 -26.48 20.64
C THR A 787 -1.10 -27.69 21.18
N ILE A 788 -1.04 -28.78 20.43
CA ILE A 788 -1.66 -30.06 20.76
C ILE A 788 -0.56 -30.94 21.36
N THR A 789 -0.78 -31.51 22.55
CA THR A 789 0.23 -32.29 23.28
C THR A 789 -0.31 -33.62 23.80
N ARG A 790 0.59 -34.60 23.91
CA ARG A 790 0.37 -35.95 24.44
C ARG A 790 1.60 -36.39 25.24
N LYS A 791 1.43 -37.07 26.37
CA LYS A 791 2.56 -37.45 27.25
C LYS A 791 2.79 -38.97 27.30
N GLY A 792 4.03 -39.39 27.55
CA GLY A 792 4.42 -40.79 27.76
C GLY A 792 5.65 -40.94 28.66
N LYS A 793 6.01 -42.18 29.01
CA LYS A 793 7.09 -42.49 29.99
C LYS A 793 7.85 -43.81 29.66
N ALA A 794 9.13 -43.88 30.04
CA ALA A 794 9.99 -45.07 30.18
C ALA A 794 10.98 -44.92 31.38
N GLU A 795 11.60 -45.99 31.92
CA GLU A 795 12.53 -45.94 33.09
C GLU A 795 13.45 -47.18 33.25
N GLY A 796 14.54 -47.10 34.06
CA GLY A 796 15.56 -48.14 34.31
C GLY A 796 16.70 -47.74 35.27
N ASP A 797 17.86 -48.44 35.28
CA ASP A 797 19.01 -48.24 36.22
C ASP A 797 20.42 -48.39 35.56
N VAL A 798 21.47 -47.76 36.14
CA VAL A 798 22.90 -47.76 35.74
C VAL A 798 23.85 -47.61 36.96
N THR A 799 25.15 -47.97 36.88
CA THR A 799 26.15 -47.81 37.97
C THR A 799 27.52 -47.33 37.45
N VAL A 800 28.22 -46.49 38.21
CA VAL A 800 29.38 -45.66 37.81
C VAL A 800 30.38 -45.45 38.96
N ASP A 801 31.65 -45.81 38.79
CA ASP A 801 32.78 -45.59 39.75
C ASP A 801 32.52 -45.95 41.23
N GLY A 802 31.65 -46.93 41.48
CA GLY A 802 31.24 -47.37 42.82
C GLY A 802 29.97 -46.70 43.37
N HIS A 803 29.35 -45.82 42.59
CA HIS A 803 28.10 -45.11 42.88
C HIS A 803 27.00 -45.46 41.85
N THR A 804 25.71 -45.29 42.17
CA THR A 804 24.58 -45.89 41.41
C THR A 804 23.48 -44.89 41.04
N GLN A 805 22.94 -45.03 39.82
CA GLN A 805 22.05 -44.07 39.14
C GLN A 805 20.74 -44.73 38.66
N HIS A 806 19.60 -44.34 39.23
CA HIS A 806 18.27 -44.66 38.67
C HIS A 806 17.92 -43.69 37.53
N TRP A 807 17.13 -44.09 36.52
CA TRP A 807 16.76 -43.21 35.40
C TRP A 807 15.30 -43.29 34.90
N VAL A 808 14.78 -42.15 34.44
CA VAL A 808 13.42 -41.99 33.87
C VAL A 808 13.46 -41.10 32.62
N VAL A 809 12.69 -41.43 31.59
CA VAL A 809 12.45 -40.59 30.41
C VAL A 809 10.97 -40.23 30.31
N TYR A 810 10.65 -38.93 30.28
CA TYR A 810 9.32 -38.43 29.97
C TYR A 810 9.27 -37.93 28.53
N VAL A 811 8.26 -38.35 27.78
CA VAL A 811 8.09 -37.99 26.36
C VAL A 811 6.89 -37.06 26.23
N THR A 812 7.05 -35.88 25.62
CA THR A 812 5.92 -35.03 25.20
C THR A 812 5.87 -34.98 23.69
N ALA A 813 4.95 -35.74 23.09
CA ALA A 813 4.65 -35.56 21.67
C ALA A 813 3.80 -34.30 21.50
N SER A 814 4.17 -33.43 20.57
CA SER A 814 3.39 -32.25 20.24
C SER A 814 3.28 -32.02 18.73
N ARG A 815 2.24 -31.28 18.33
CA ARG A 815 2.25 -30.49 17.11
C ARG A 815 1.63 -29.14 17.41
N VAL A 816 2.16 -28.11 16.77
CA VAL A 816 1.63 -26.76 16.83
C VAL A 816 0.92 -26.50 15.50
N GLU A 817 -0.17 -25.76 15.54
CA GLU A 817 -0.94 -25.37 14.36
C GLU A 817 -1.10 -23.84 14.41
N GLY A 818 -0.43 -23.12 13.51
CA GLY A 818 -0.45 -21.66 13.46
C GLY A 818 -1.85 -21.13 13.16
N ARG A 819 -2.29 -20.08 13.86
CA ARG A 819 -3.58 -19.44 13.58
C ARG A 819 -3.49 -18.60 12.31
N VAL A 820 -4.63 -18.36 11.66
CA VAL A 820 -4.69 -17.45 10.51
C VAL A 820 -4.71 -16.02 11.06
N ALA A 821 -3.69 -15.22 10.76
CA ALA A 821 -3.65 -13.80 11.14
C ALA A 821 -4.48 -12.94 10.18
N SER A 822 -4.38 -13.23 8.89
CA SER A 822 -5.11 -12.51 7.84
C SER A 822 -5.28 -13.36 6.59
N LEU A 823 -6.28 -12.98 5.79
CA LEU A 823 -6.38 -13.32 4.38
C LEU A 823 -5.98 -12.11 3.55
N SER A 824 -5.48 -12.37 2.35
CA SER A 824 -5.28 -11.35 1.32
C SER A 824 -5.69 -11.88 -0.05
N VAL A 825 -6.08 -10.98 -0.94
CA VAL A 825 -6.26 -11.26 -2.37
C VAL A 825 -5.00 -10.78 -3.07
N ILE A 826 -4.24 -11.73 -3.63
CA ILE A 826 -3.08 -11.42 -4.46
C ILE A 826 -3.60 -11.26 -5.89
N GLU A 827 -3.61 -10.02 -6.34
CA GLU A 827 -3.87 -9.60 -7.71
C GLU A 827 -2.59 -9.77 -8.54
N SER A 828 -2.73 -10.11 -9.82
CA SER A 828 -1.63 -10.11 -10.79
C SER A 828 -2.14 -9.57 -12.12
N ALA A 829 -1.63 -8.41 -12.51
CA ALA A 829 -2.03 -7.71 -13.71
C ALA A 829 -1.40 -8.33 -14.98
N ALA A 830 -1.83 -7.85 -16.15
CA ALA A 830 -1.41 -8.41 -17.45
C ALA A 830 0.09 -8.22 -17.78
N ASP A 831 0.77 -7.28 -17.12
CA ASP A 831 2.21 -7.03 -17.22
C ASP A 831 3.05 -7.95 -16.31
N GLY A 832 2.42 -8.69 -15.40
CA GLY A 832 3.07 -9.53 -14.40
C GLY A 832 3.37 -8.85 -13.06
N SER A 833 2.98 -7.57 -12.88
CA SER A 833 3.01 -6.91 -11.58
C SER A 833 1.99 -7.55 -10.61
N THR A 834 2.28 -7.50 -9.31
CA THR A 834 1.44 -8.14 -8.28
C THR A 834 1.13 -7.18 -7.12
N THR A 835 -0.13 -7.17 -6.68
CA THR A 835 -0.60 -6.33 -5.56
C THR A 835 -1.27 -7.22 -4.51
N GLU A 836 -0.91 -7.04 -3.23
CA GLU A 836 -1.55 -7.74 -2.12
C GLU A 836 -2.65 -6.87 -1.48
N HIS A 837 -3.91 -7.23 -1.71
CA HIS A 837 -5.07 -6.59 -1.08
C HIS A 837 -5.42 -7.33 0.22
N THR A 838 -5.05 -6.78 1.37
CA THR A 838 -5.39 -7.39 2.67
C THR A 838 -6.91 -7.32 2.92
N ILE A 839 -7.47 -8.34 3.58
CA ILE A 839 -8.89 -8.37 3.94
C ILE A 839 -9.11 -7.67 5.28
N ASP A 840 -9.67 -6.45 5.23
CA ASP A 840 -10.02 -5.66 6.41
C ASP A 840 -11.02 -6.38 7.31
N GLY A 841 -10.82 -6.28 8.64
CA GLY A 841 -11.70 -6.89 9.63
C GLY A 841 -11.77 -8.42 9.55
N PHE A 842 -10.64 -9.07 9.24
CA PHE A 842 -10.54 -10.53 9.23
C PHE A 842 -10.70 -11.12 10.66
N ASP A 843 -11.47 -12.22 10.73
CA ASP A 843 -11.71 -13.07 11.90
C ASP A 843 -11.63 -14.54 11.46
N GLU A 844 -10.80 -15.34 12.13
CA GLU A 844 -10.66 -16.79 11.87
C GLU A 844 -11.99 -17.59 11.98
N ASN A 845 -13.00 -17.05 12.66
CA ASN A 845 -14.32 -17.67 12.83
C ASN A 845 -15.33 -17.28 11.75
N ARG A 846 -15.04 -16.23 10.98
CA ARG A 846 -15.86 -15.78 9.85
C ARG A 846 -15.33 -16.37 8.54
N THR A 847 -16.19 -17.09 7.82
CA THR A 847 -15.81 -17.80 6.58
C THR A 847 -15.95 -16.98 5.31
N ASP A 848 -16.70 -15.87 5.30
CA ASP A 848 -17.12 -15.21 4.06
C ASP A 848 -16.86 -13.70 4.04
N TYR A 849 -16.10 -13.27 3.03
CA TYR A 849 -15.61 -11.91 2.83
C TYR A 849 -15.94 -11.35 1.44
N THR A 850 -15.84 -10.04 1.29
CA THR A 850 -16.01 -9.35 0.02
C THR A 850 -14.99 -8.22 -0.08
N LEU A 851 -14.21 -8.23 -1.15
CA LEU A 851 -13.33 -7.14 -1.57
C LEU A 851 -14.01 -6.44 -2.76
N THR A 852 -13.90 -5.12 -2.87
CA THR A 852 -14.41 -4.38 -4.04
C THR A 852 -13.28 -3.59 -4.67
N LEU A 853 -12.97 -3.90 -5.93
CA LEU A 853 -11.91 -3.28 -6.72
C LEU A 853 -12.51 -2.46 -7.87
N ASP A 854 -11.74 -1.54 -8.46
CA ASP A 854 -12.21 -0.77 -9.61
C ASP A 854 -12.34 -1.62 -10.88
N TYR A 855 -13.28 -1.28 -11.76
CA TYR A 855 -13.59 -2.05 -12.99
C TYR A 855 -12.38 -2.30 -13.91
N SER A 856 -11.38 -1.42 -13.91
CA SER A 856 -10.15 -1.61 -14.69
C SER A 856 -9.43 -2.92 -14.37
N ARG A 857 -9.60 -3.45 -13.16
CA ARG A 857 -8.97 -4.70 -12.67
C ARG A 857 -9.79 -5.96 -13.01
N VAL A 858 -10.91 -5.84 -13.75
CA VAL A 858 -11.79 -6.98 -14.06
C VAL A 858 -11.13 -8.03 -14.95
N SER A 859 -10.09 -7.66 -15.71
CA SER A 859 -9.24 -8.54 -16.52
C SER A 859 -8.31 -9.43 -15.70
N ASP A 860 -8.00 -9.04 -14.47
CA ASP A 860 -6.76 -9.47 -13.82
C ASP A 860 -6.90 -10.84 -13.15
N ARG A 861 -5.75 -11.42 -12.81
CA ARG A 861 -5.67 -12.75 -12.18
C ARG A 861 -5.70 -12.56 -10.67
N PHE A 862 -6.49 -13.37 -9.97
CA PHE A 862 -6.68 -13.23 -8.52
C PHE A 862 -6.52 -14.56 -7.80
N THR A 863 -5.72 -14.57 -6.74
CA THR A 863 -5.49 -15.73 -5.86
C THR A 863 -5.63 -15.32 -4.39
N LEU A 864 -5.66 -16.29 -3.47
CA LEU A 864 -5.71 -16.00 -2.03
C LEU A 864 -4.35 -16.23 -1.38
N GLY A 865 -3.79 -15.15 -0.82
CA GLY A 865 -2.77 -15.20 0.20
C GLY A 865 -3.39 -15.39 1.59
N TYR A 866 -2.56 -15.83 2.52
CA TYR A 866 -2.86 -15.87 3.94
C TYR A 866 -1.56 -15.72 4.73
N LYS A 867 -1.64 -15.18 5.95
CA LYS A 867 -0.48 -15.07 6.85
C LYS A 867 -0.76 -15.86 8.12
N SER A 868 0.24 -16.61 8.60
CA SER A 868 0.19 -17.23 9.92
C SER A 868 0.35 -16.15 10.99
N ALA A 869 -0.30 -16.32 12.13
CA ALA A 869 -0.05 -15.53 13.33
C ALA A 869 1.21 -16.01 14.08
N SER A 870 1.83 -17.10 13.63
CA SER A 870 3.10 -17.63 14.12
C SER A 870 4.19 -17.50 13.06
N SER A 871 5.40 -17.14 13.49
CA SER A 871 6.63 -17.16 12.68
C SER A 871 7.07 -18.57 12.31
N ASP A 872 6.90 -19.54 13.21
CA ASP A 872 7.62 -20.81 13.19
C ASP A 872 6.73 -22.03 12.84
N ASP A 873 5.41 -21.88 12.93
CA ASP A 873 4.44 -22.93 12.59
C ASP A 873 3.41 -22.45 11.57
N GLY A 874 3.35 -23.17 10.45
CA GLY A 874 2.48 -22.85 9.33
C GLY A 874 1.01 -23.21 9.56
N VAL A 875 0.12 -22.37 9.02
CA VAL A 875 -1.30 -22.69 8.83
C VAL A 875 -1.41 -23.89 7.87
N THR A 876 -2.19 -24.91 8.24
CA THR A 876 -2.37 -26.12 7.43
C THR A 876 -3.33 -25.84 6.27
N GLN A 877 -2.78 -25.69 5.06
CA GLN A 877 -3.56 -25.56 3.84
C GLN A 877 -4.12 -26.93 3.39
N GLY A 878 -5.41 -26.97 3.07
CA GLY A 878 -6.07 -28.13 2.46
C GLY A 878 -5.86 -28.19 0.94
N ALA A 879 -6.43 -29.22 0.31
CA ALA A 879 -6.41 -29.34 -1.15
C ALA A 879 -7.00 -28.09 -1.83
N ALA A 880 -6.37 -27.67 -2.93
CA ALA A 880 -6.77 -26.48 -3.68
C ALA A 880 -8.24 -26.56 -4.13
N ILE A 881 -8.96 -25.46 -3.97
CA ILE A 881 -10.35 -25.30 -4.39
C ILE A 881 -10.33 -24.37 -5.61
N ALA A 882 -10.79 -24.85 -6.76
CA ALA A 882 -10.87 -24.04 -7.97
C ALA A 882 -11.72 -22.78 -7.71
N PRO A 883 -11.21 -21.57 -8.01
CA PRO A 883 -12.02 -20.36 -8.01
C PRO A 883 -13.17 -20.44 -9.00
N THR A 884 -14.21 -19.66 -8.77
CA THR A 884 -15.44 -19.65 -9.58
C THR A 884 -15.90 -18.22 -9.85
N LEU A 885 -16.76 -18.01 -10.83
CA LEU A 885 -17.34 -16.70 -11.13
C LEU A 885 -18.69 -16.51 -10.42
N GLY A 886 -18.87 -15.33 -9.82
CA GLY A 886 -20.14 -14.80 -9.37
C GLY A 886 -20.81 -13.91 -10.42
N ALA A 887 -21.84 -13.17 -10.03
CA ALA A 887 -22.44 -12.13 -10.86
C ALA A 887 -21.42 -11.04 -11.22
N ASP A 888 -21.64 -10.36 -12.36
CA ASP A 888 -20.86 -9.20 -12.79
C ASP A 888 -19.34 -9.44 -12.80
N ALA A 889 -18.93 -10.61 -13.32
CA ALA A 889 -17.55 -11.10 -13.41
C ALA A 889 -16.79 -11.26 -12.07
N ALA A 890 -17.47 -11.13 -10.93
CA ALA A 890 -16.87 -11.23 -9.60
C ALA A 890 -16.13 -12.56 -9.40
N ARG A 891 -14.93 -12.53 -8.81
CA ARG A 891 -14.15 -13.74 -8.52
C ARG A 891 -14.52 -14.29 -7.14
N ILE A 892 -15.03 -15.51 -7.08
CA ILE A 892 -15.29 -16.25 -5.85
C ILE A 892 -14.08 -17.16 -5.61
N LEU A 893 -13.11 -16.64 -4.86
CA LEU A 893 -11.89 -17.33 -4.47
C LEU A 893 -12.14 -18.14 -3.19
N LYS A 894 -11.54 -19.33 -3.06
CA LYS A 894 -11.71 -20.21 -1.90
C LYS A 894 -10.40 -20.84 -1.47
N VAL A 895 -10.14 -20.86 -0.16
CA VAL A 895 -8.98 -21.53 0.43
C VAL A 895 -9.42 -22.32 1.66
N ARG A 896 -8.81 -23.49 1.90
CA ARG A 896 -9.04 -24.27 3.11
C ARG A 896 -7.82 -24.15 4.02
N LEU A 897 -8.01 -23.67 5.24
CA LEU A 897 -6.95 -23.39 6.22
C LEU A 897 -7.39 -23.93 7.59
N ASN A 898 -6.53 -24.70 8.27
CA ASN A 898 -6.80 -25.36 9.57
C ASN A 898 -8.16 -26.09 9.59
N GLY A 899 -8.48 -26.78 8.48
CA GLY A 899 -9.74 -27.50 8.31
C GLY A 899 -10.98 -26.64 7.99
N ARG A 900 -10.97 -25.32 8.23
CA ARG A 900 -12.04 -24.38 7.83
C ARG A 900 -11.88 -23.96 6.36
N THR A 901 -12.98 -23.68 5.65
CA THR A 901 -12.95 -23.11 4.30
C THR A 901 -13.36 -21.66 4.36
N TYR A 902 -12.53 -20.78 3.80
CA TYR A 902 -12.79 -19.36 3.65
C TYR A 902 -13.11 -19.04 2.19
N THR A 903 -14.07 -18.15 1.97
CA THR A 903 -14.50 -17.63 0.68
C THR A 903 -14.29 -16.12 0.64
N VAL A 904 -13.66 -15.62 -0.42
CA VAL A 904 -13.58 -14.17 -0.70
C VAL A 904 -14.23 -13.90 -2.04
N THR A 905 -15.21 -13.00 -2.06
CA THR A 905 -15.83 -12.51 -3.30
C THR A 905 -15.18 -11.18 -3.70
N VAL A 906 -14.30 -11.20 -4.70
CA VAL A 906 -13.77 -9.99 -5.33
C VAL A 906 -14.83 -9.46 -6.29
N ARG A 907 -15.42 -8.30 -5.99
CA ARG A 907 -16.37 -7.58 -6.83
C ARG A 907 -15.68 -6.43 -7.53
N PHE A 908 -16.27 -5.97 -8.63
CA PHE A 908 -15.78 -4.82 -9.38
C PHE A 908 -16.79 -3.66 -9.31
N THR A 909 -16.31 -2.42 -9.28
CA THR A 909 -17.16 -1.23 -9.48
C THR A 909 -17.76 -1.25 -10.88
N GLN A 910 -18.79 -0.44 -11.13
CA GLN A 910 -19.25 -0.23 -12.50
C GLN A 910 -18.28 0.69 -13.26
N PRO A 911 -18.03 0.47 -14.56
CA PRO A 911 -17.14 1.31 -15.35
C PRO A 911 -17.64 2.76 -15.39
N LYS A 912 -16.82 3.68 -14.88
CA LYS A 912 -17.06 5.13 -15.01
C LYS A 912 -17.02 5.49 -16.51
N PRO A 913 -18.04 6.14 -17.08
CA PRO A 913 -18.02 6.52 -18.50
C PRO A 913 -16.85 7.47 -18.81
N VAL A 914 -16.02 7.13 -19.79
CA VAL A 914 -14.94 8.00 -20.25
C VAL A 914 -15.54 9.19 -21.02
N VAL A 915 -15.31 10.40 -20.53
CA VAL A 915 -15.94 11.62 -21.02
C VAL A 915 -15.13 12.23 -22.17
N THR A 916 -15.47 11.87 -23.41
CA THR A 916 -14.81 12.37 -24.64
C THR A 916 -15.56 13.53 -25.28
N ASN A 917 -14.93 14.20 -26.26
CA ASN A 917 -15.51 15.27 -27.08
C ASN A 917 -16.17 16.41 -26.27
N THR A 918 -15.46 16.91 -25.25
CA THR A 918 -16.00 17.87 -24.26
C THR A 918 -16.21 19.28 -24.79
N ALA A 919 -15.56 19.69 -25.89
CA ALA A 919 -15.80 20.99 -26.53
C ALA A 919 -17.18 21.07 -27.18
N ALA A 920 -17.74 19.92 -27.62
CA ALA A 920 -19.05 19.83 -28.24
C ALA A 920 -20.24 19.73 -27.25
N ARG A 921 -20.02 20.06 -25.96
CA ARG A 921 -21.08 20.03 -24.93
C ARG A 921 -22.20 21.04 -25.22
N LEU A 922 -23.44 20.63 -25.02
CA LEU A 922 -24.59 21.55 -24.88
C LEU A 922 -24.56 22.26 -23.53
N SER A 923 -25.15 23.45 -23.45
CA SER A 923 -25.40 24.18 -22.20
C SER A 923 -26.66 23.68 -21.47
N GLY A 924 -27.67 23.24 -22.22
CA GLY A 924 -28.92 22.72 -21.66
C GLY A 924 -29.77 21.98 -22.70
N ILE A 925 -30.68 21.15 -22.22
CA ILE A 925 -31.86 20.68 -22.98
C ILE A 925 -33.09 21.12 -22.20
N TYR A 926 -33.98 21.86 -22.84
CA TYR A 926 -35.18 22.43 -22.23
C TYR A 926 -36.44 21.75 -22.77
N VAL A 927 -37.40 21.48 -21.88
CA VAL A 927 -38.57 20.65 -22.14
C VAL A 927 -39.84 21.40 -21.76
N ASN A 928 -40.62 21.79 -22.76
CA ASN A 928 -41.93 22.38 -22.54
C ASN A 928 -43.01 21.28 -22.60
N ARG A 929 -43.49 20.86 -21.43
CA ARG A 929 -44.52 19.81 -21.28
C ARG A 929 -45.93 20.23 -21.77
N THR A 930 -46.12 21.44 -22.30
CA THR A 930 -47.38 21.86 -22.94
C THR A 930 -47.39 21.68 -24.46
N GLY A 931 -46.27 21.25 -25.07
CA GLY A 931 -46.15 21.04 -26.51
C GLY A 931 -46.07 22.32 -27.35
N LYS A 932 -45.99 23.50 -26.70
CA LYS A 932 -45.81 24.79 -27.37
C LYS A 932 -44.34 25.03 -27.72
N ALA A 933 -44.08 25.59 -28.90
CA ALA A 933 -42.76 25.95 -29.40
C ALA A 933 -42.15 27.19 -28.70
N VAL A 934 -42.03 27.15 -27.37
CA VAL A 934 -41.33 28.13 -26.54
C VAL A 934 -40.49 27.42 -25.49
N LYS A 935 -39.35 27.99 -25.11
CA LYS A 935 -38.41 27.41 -24.12
C LYS A 935 -39.16 27.07 -22.82
N GLY A 936 -39.05 25.81 -22.39
CA GLY A 936 -39.60 25.32 -21.13
C GLY A 936 -38.54 25.25 -20.03
N ASP A 937 -38.80 24.43 -19.02
CA ASP A 937 -37.87 24.17 -17.93
C ASP A 937 -36.68 23.31 -18.40
N LEU A 938 -35.55 23.36 -17.67
CA LEU A 938 -34.41 22.48 -17.93
C LEU A 938 -34.80 21.01 -17.70
N ILE A 939 -34.26 20.09 -18.50
CA ILE A 939 -34.56 18.66 -18.38
C ILE A 939 -34.14 18.11 -17.02
N GLU A 940 -34.98 17.25 -16.46
CA GLU A 940 -34.76 16.60 -15.18
C GLU A 940 -33.48 15.73 -15.24
N GLY A 941 -32.60 15.90 -14.24
CA GLY A 941 -31.31 15.22 -14.21
C GLY A 941 -30.27 15.72 -15.23
N TRP A 942 -30.39 16.96 -15.73
CA TRP A 942 -29.45 17.54 -16.70
C TRP A 942 -27.98 17.42 -16.26
N ASN A 943 -27.19 16.77 -17.10
CA ASN A 943 -25.73 16.68 -17.04
C ASN A 943 -25.21 16.73 -18.49
N PRO A 944 -24.28 17.64 -18.84
CA PRO A 944 -23.81 17.79 -20.22
C PRO A 944 -23.10 16.55 -20.78
N ASP A 945 -22.69 15.58 -19.95
CA ASP A 945 -22.07 14.31 -20.35
C ASP A 945 -23.04 13.12 -20.39
N VAL A 946 -24.28 13.29 -19.93
CA VAL A 946 -25.36 12.34 -20.19
C VAL A 946 -25.89 12.60 -21.60
N LEU A 947 -25.60 11.67 -22.51
CA LEU A 947 -25.98 11.78 -23.93
C LEU A 947 -27.39 11.23 -24.24
N THR A 948 -28.04 10.52 -23.32
CA THR A 948 -29.38 9.94 -23.55
C THR A 948 -30.31 10.23 -22.37
N TYR A 949 -31.44 10.88 -22.66
CA TYR A 949 -32.49 11.19 -21.70
C TYR A 949 -33.79 10.45 -22.03
N THR A 950 -34.54 10.05 -21.00
CA THR A 950 -35.90 9.52 -21.16
C THR A 950 -36.90 10.44 -20.46
N LEU A 951 -37.96 10.82 -21.17
CA LEU A 951 -39.05 11.68 -20.67
C LEU A 951 -40.35 10.89 -20.61
N THR A 952 -40.82 10.56 -19.41
CA THR A 952 -42.12 9.92 -19.23
C THR A 952 -43.26 10.95 -19.25
N LEU A 953 -44.35 10.58 -19.93
CA LEU A 953 -45.64 11.29 -19.98
C LEU A 953 -46.76 10.34 -19.55
N GLY A 954 -47.80 10.85 -18.90
CA GLY A 954 -49.05 10.11 -18.73
C GLY A 954 -49.67 9.75 -20.08
N ALA A 955 -50.41 8.64 -20.14
CA ALA A 955 -50.96 8.10 -21.39
C ALA A 955 -51.71 9.15 -22.24
N ASN A 956 -52.46 10.04 -21.58
CA ASN A 956 -53.32 11.06 -22.18
C ASN A 956 -52.72 12.49 -22.20
N ASP A 957 -51.48 12.68 -21.73
CA ASP A 957 -50.86 14.01 -21.62
C ASP A 957 -50.64 14.68 -22.99
N PRO A 958 -50.53 16.01 -23.09
CA PRO A 958 -50.08 16.67 -24.33
C PRO A 958 -48.69 16.21 -24.81
N GLY A 959 -48.34 16.54 -26.05
CA GLY A 959 -46.97 16.36 -26.56
C GLY A 959 -45.97 17.30 -25.87
N VAL A 960 -44.68 17.08 -26.09
CA VAL A 960 -43.61 17.97 -25.58
C VAL A 960 -42.95 18.74 -26.71
N TYR A 961 -42.44 19.92 -26.39
CA TYR A 961 -41.47 20.61 -27.24
C TYR A 961 -40.10 20.54 -26.56
N VAL A 962 -39.07 20.16 -27.32
CA VAL A 962 -37.71 19.96 -26.80
C VAL A 962 -36.76 20.89 -27.54
N LEU A 963 -35.96 21.64 -26.78
CA LEU A 963 -35.04 22.66 -27.28
C LEU A 963 -33.64 22.44 -26.67
N PRO A 964 -32.66 21.90 -27.42
CA PRO A 964 -31.26 21.96 -27.01
C PRO A 964 -30.73 23.39 -27.13
N GLU A 965 -29.82 23.75 -26.23
CA GLU A 965 -29.15 25.05 -26.19
C GLU A 965 -27.63 24.82 -26.12
N ALA A 966 -26.88 25.48 -27.01
CA ALA A 966 -25.43 25.33 -27.13
C ALA A 966 -24.68 26.60 -26.70
N PRO A 967 -23.44 26.46 -26.19
CA PRO A 967 -22.57 27.60 -25.90
C PRO A 967 -22.04 28.24 -27.20
N SER A 968 -21.47 29.44 -27.07
CA SER A 968 -20.78 30.11 -28.18
C SER A 968 -19.67 29.23 -28.76
N GLY A 969 -19.60 29.11 -30.09
CA GLY A 969 -18.64 28.24 -30.78
C GLY A 969 -19.09 26.79 -30.99
N VAL A 970 -20.29 26.42 -30.53
CA VAL A 970 -20.91 25.10 -30.79
C VAL A 970 -22.19 25.28 -31.61
N THR A 971 -22.31 24.50 -32.68
CA THR A 971 -23.51 24.42 -33.54
C THR A 971 -24.33 23.18 -33.19
N VAL A 972 -25.62 23.15 -33.54
CA VAL A 972 -26.52 22.01 -33.26
C VAL A 972 -27.37 21.70 -34.48
N LYS A 973 -27.48 20.41 -34.83
CA LYS A 973 -28.32 19.91 -35.91
C LYS A 973 -29.21 18.78 -35.42
N ALA A 974 -30.51 18.87 -35.67
CA ALA A 974 -31.45 17.79 -35.40
C ALA A 974 -31.27 16.64 -36.41
N SER A 975 -31.35 15.41 -35.92
CA SER A 975 -31.40 14.18 -36.69
C SER A 975 -32.86 13.74 -36.92
N ASP A 976 -33.05 12.68 -37.71
CA ASP A 976 -34.36 12.09 -38.00
C ASP A 976 -35.16 11.73 -36.74
N VAL A 977 -36.48 11.77 -36.85
CA VAL A 977 -37.40 11.36 -35.77
C VAL A 977 -37.66 9.87 -35.89
N LYS A 978 -37.44 9.11 -34.82
CA LYS A 978 -37.74 7.68 -34.74
C LYS A 978 -38.90 7.43 -33.78
N GLN A 979 -40.00 6.89 -34.30
CA GLN A 979 -41.17 6.48 -33.51
C GLN A 979 -41.09 4.97 -33.27
N THR A 980 -41.32 4.49 -32.04
CA THR A 980 -41.34 3.06 -31.69
C THR A 980 -42.47 2.82 -30.71
N ALA A 981 -43.56 2.20 -31.17
CA ALA A 981 -44.81 1.97 -30.44
C ALA A 981 -45.35 3.17 -29.64
N TYR A 982 -45.10 3.21 -28.33
CA TYR A 982 -45.53 4.25 -27.39
C TYR A 982 -44.44 5.30 -27.06
N SER A 983 -43.31 5.23 -27.76
CA SER A 983 -42.17 6.14 -27.61
C SER A 983 -41.81 6.87 -28.90
N THR A 984 -41.22 8.06 -28.77
CA THR A 984 -40.68 8.88 -29.86
C THR A 984 -39.31 9.40 -29.43
N GLU A 985 -38.33 9.16 -30.27
CA GLU A 985 -36.91 9.43 -30.05
C GLU A 985 -36.46 10.45 -31.09
N GLN A 986 -35.82 11.53 -30.65
CA GLN A 986 -35.09 12.43 -31.53
C GLN A 986 -33.71 12.67 -30.96
N ALA A 987 -32.73 12.74 -31.85
CA ALA A 987 -31.36 13.07 -31.52
C ALA A 987 -30.95 14.42 -32.12
N TRP A 988 -29.99 15.09 -31.49
CA TRP A 988 -29.35 16.29 -32.00
C TRP A 988 -27.83 16.10 -31.92
N THR A 989 -27.14 16.29 -33.03
CA THR A 989 -25.68 16.32 -33.06
C THR A 989 -25.22 17.76 -32.87
N SER A 990 -24.43 18.00 -31.83
CA SER A 990 -23.68 19.24 -31.62
C SER A 990 -22.26 19.12 -32.18
N THR A 991 -21.75 20.20 -32.76
CA THR A 991 -20.41 20.27 -33.38
C THR A 991 -19.68 21.53 -32.92
N ALA A 992 -18.49 21.36 -32.35
CA ALA A 992 -17.63 22.45 -31.90
C ALA A 992 -16.71 22.97 -33.02
N ALA A 993 -16.16 24.18 -32.83
CA ALA A 993 -15.25 24.82 -33.78
C ALA A 993 -13.95 24.04 -34.06
N ASN A 994 -13.53 23.12 -33.19
CA ASN A 994 -12.39 22.23 -33.40
C ASN A 994 -12.74 20.92 -34.13
N GLY A 995 -14.01 20.72 -34.53
CA GLY A 995 -14.48 19.52 -35.22
C GLY A 995 -14.97 18.39 -34.30
N GLU A 996 -14.85 18.52 -32.97
CA GLU A 996 -15.48 17.57 -32.05
C GLU A 996 -17.00 17.53 -32.24
N THR A 997 -17.59 16.34 -32.07
CA THR A 997 -19.04 16.14 -32.14
C THR A 997 -19.57 15.32 -30.98
N ARG A 998 -20.81 15.62 -30.56
CA ARG A 998 -21.59 14.82 -29.61
C ARG A 998 -23.01 14.67 -30.14
N THR A 999 -23.67 13.56 -29.82
CA THR A 999 -25.07 13.33 -30.19
C THR A 999 -25.89 13.11 -28.94
N TYR A 1000 -26.84 14.01 -28.69
CA TYR A 1000 -27.76 13.97 -27.55
C TYR A 1000 -29.11 13.43 -28.00
N THR A 1001 -29.60 12.37 -27.35
CA THR A 1001 -30.85 11.68 -27.69
C THR A 1001 -31.87 11.89 -26.58
N VAL A 1002 -33.08 12.34 -26.93
CA VAL A 1002 -34.22 12.42 -26.00
C VAL A 1002 -35.31 11.46 -26.47
N ARG A 1003 -35.58 10.44 -25.66
CA ARG A 1003 -36.67 9.47 -25.86
C ARG A 1003 -37.87 9.85 -25.00
N VAL A 1004 -38.91 10.38 -25.63
CA VAL A 1004 -40.22 10.60 -25.00
C VAL A 1004 -40.97 9.27 -24.97
N VAL A 1005 -41.44 8.84 -23.80
CA VAL A 1005 -42.21 7.60 -23.60
C VAL A 1005 -43.54 7.96 -22.95
N ARG A 1006 -44.65 7.51 -23.53
CA ARG A 1006 -45.96 7.56 -22.87
C ARG A 1006 -46.14 6.36 -21.96
N ASP A 1007 -46.84 6.52 -20.85
CA ASP A 1007 -47.33 5.38 -20.09
C ASP A 1007 -48.25 4.50 -20.95
N HIS A 1008 -48.01 3.20 -20.86
CA HIS A 1008 -48.67 2.11 -21.58
C HIS A 1008 -48.50 0.78 -20.83
N ALA A 1009 -48.29 0.82 -19.50
CA ALA A 1009 -48.02 -0.37 -18.69
C ALA A 1009 -49.17 -1.41 -18.71
N ASP A 1010 -50.37 -1.02 -19.13
CA ASP A 1010 -51.51 -1.91 -19.36
C ASP A 1010 -51.49 -2.63 -20.72
N LYS A 1011 -50.64 -2.19 -21.66
CA LYS A 1011 -50.49 -2.74 -23.03
C LYS A 1011 -49.02 -2.73 -23.51
N PRO A 1012 -48.12 -3.52 -22.88
CA PRO A 1012 -46.76 -3.71 -23.39
C PRO A 1012 -46.74 -4.34 -24.79
N THR A 1013 -45.76 -3.97 -25.61
CA THR A 1013 -45.57 -4.50 -26.97
C THR A 1013 -45.26 -6.01 -26.96
N ALA A 1014 -45.20 -6.62 -28.14
CA ALA A 1014 -44.76 -8.01 -28.30
C ALA A 1014 -43.29 -8.19 -27.91
N ASP A 1015 -42.41 -7.22 -28.19
CA ASP A 1015 -41.00 -7.30 -27.80
C ASP A 1015 -40.78 -6.99 -26.31
N GLU A 1016 -41.62 -6.15 -25.68
CA GLU A 1016 -41.59 -5.90 -24.23
C GLU A 1016 -42.12 -7.09 -23.42
N ARG A 1017 -43.07 -7.84 -23.98
CA ARG A 1017 -43.54 -9.12 -23.40
C ARG A 1017 -42.57 -10.29 -23.63
N PHE A 1018 -41.67 -10.19 -24.59
CA PHE A 1018 -40.70 -11.23 -24.86
C PHE A 1018 -39.52 -11.17 -23.87
N SER A 1019 -39.22 -12.30 -23.27
CA SER A 1019 -37.97 -12.52 -22.53
C SER A 1019 -37.39 -13.88 -22.94
N PRO A 1020 -36.11 -13.97 -23.31
CA PRO A 1020 -35.50 -15.23 -23.68
C PRO A 1020 -35.39 -16.17 -22.46
N ALA A 1021 -35.45 -17.48 -22.72
CA ALA A 1021 -35.11 -18.45 -21.69
C ALA A 1021 -33.61 -18.38 -21.34
N ALA A 1022 -33.27 -18.76 -20.10
CA ALA A 1022 -31.91 -18.67 -19.59
C ALA A 1022 -30.88 -19.43 -20.48
N PRO A 1023 -29.67 -18.87 -20.69
CA PRO A 1023 -28.57 -19.53 -21.40
C PRO A 1023 -28.27 -20.94 -20.89
N LYS A 1024 -27.82 -21.82 -21.78
CA LYS A 1024 -27.40 -23.18 -21.44
C LYS A 1024 -26.00 -23.50 -21.94
N ASP A 1025 -25.19 -24.05 -21.03
CA ASP A 1025 -24.02 -24.83 -21.42
C ASP A 1025 -24.49 -26.21 -21.92
N MET A 1026 -23.79 -26.74 -22.92
CA MET A 1026 -24.10 -27.97 -23.63
C MET A 1026 -22.87 -28.91 -23.73
N ASP A 1027 -21.80 -28.64 -22.96
CA ASP A 1027 -20.62 -29.52 -22.86
C ASP A 1027 -20.01 -29.54 -21.44
N GLY A 1028 -19.01 -28.71 -21.14
CA GLY A 1028 -18.31 -28.68 -19.85
C GLY A 1028 -17.46 -29.93 -19.54
N THR A 1029 -17.25 -30.83 -20.51
CA THR A 1029 -16.59 -32.14 -20.30
C THR A 1029 -15.48 -32.44 -21.31
N THR A 1030 -15.50 -31.81 -22.49
CA THR A 1030 -14.42 -31.91 -23.47
C THR A 1030 -13.14 -31.24 -22.93
N PRO A 1031 -11.97 -31.91 -22.94
CA PRO A 1031 -10.71 -31.31 -22.46
C PRO A 1031 -10.35 -29.99 -23.16
N SER A 1032 -9.86 -29.03 -22.37
CA SER A 1032 -9.40 -27.72 -22.87
C SER A 1032 -8.11 -27.81 -23.69
N PRO A 1033 -7.93 -26.99 -24.75
CA PRO A 1033 -6.67 -26.88 -25.51
C PRO A 1033 -5.46 -26.46 -24.65
N SER A 1034 -5.67 -25.59 -23.66
CA SER A 1034 -4.67 -25.23 -22.64
C SER A 1034 -5.34 -24.95 -21.27
N GLN A 1035 -4.53 -24.89 -20.21
CA GLN A 1035 -5.02 -24.49 -18.88
C GLN A 1035 -5.42 -23.01 -18.80
N SER A 1036 -4.88 -22.16 -19.69
CA SER A 1036 -5.19 -20.73 -19.79
C SER A 1036 -6.24 -20.38 -20.86
N THR A 1037 -6.88 -21.37 -21.50
CA THR A 1037 -7.87 -21.11 -22.56
C THR A 1037 -9.14 -20.51 -21.97
N THR A 1038 -9.44 -19.27 -22.36
CA THR A 1038 -10.67 -18.54 -22.02
C THR A 1038 -11.70 -18.55 -23.16
N ASP A 1039 -11.37 -19.08 -24.34
CA ASP A 1039 -12.33 -19.30 -25.42
C ASP A 1039 -13.24 -20.49 -25.11
N ILE A 1040 -14.53 -20.38 -25.45
CA ILE A 1040 -15.50 -21.48 -25.41
C ILE A 1040 -15.45 -22.30 -26.71
N GLN A 1041 -15.78 -23.61 -26.62
CA GLN A 1041 -15.75 -24.53 -27.77
C GLN A 1041 -16.70 -24.10 -28.90
N ALA A 1042 -17.88 -23.58 -28.55
CA ALA A 1042 -18.87 -23.08 -29.50
C ALA A 1042 -19.92 -22.20 -28.83
N ALA A 1043 -20.36 -21.15 -29.54
CA ALA A 1043 -21.62 -20.44 -29.27
C ALA A 1043 -22.69 -20.82 -30.32
N GLY A 1044 -23.96 -20.58 -30.01
CA GLY A 1044 -25.06 -20.87 -30.92
C GLY A 1044 -26.41 -20.85 -30.23
N TYR A 1045 -27.31 -21.74 -30.65
CA TYR A 1045 -28.62 -21.91 -30.01
C TYR A 1045 -29.04 -23.37 -29.91
N LEU A 1046 -29.90 -23.64 -28.94
CA LEU A 1046 -30.63 -24.89 -28.78
C LEU A 1046 -32.02 -24.73 -29.43
N LEU A 1047 -32.36 -25.61 -30.37
CA LEU A 1047 -33.70 -25.71 -30.97
C LEU A 1047 -34.12 -27.18 -30.99
N ASP A 1048 -35.32 -27.50 -30.51
CA ASP A 1048 -35.84 -28.88 -30.39
C ASP A 1048 -34.87 -29.87 -29.71
N GLY A 1049 -34.09 -29.39 -28.74
CA GLY A 1049 -33.06 -30.17 -28.02
C GLY A 1049 -31.75 -30.38 -28.80
N ARG A 1050 -31.65 -29.90 -30.04
CA ARG A 1050 -30.43 -29.93 -30.85
C ARG A 1050 -29.65 -28.62 -30.74
N PHE A 1051 -28.37 -28.71 -30.42
CA PHE A 1051 -27.45 -27.57 -30.50
C PHE A 1051 -27.08 -27.28 -31.96
N VAL A 1052 -27.17 -26.01 -32.35
CA VAL A 1052 -26.76 -25.48 -33.65
C VAL A 1052 -25.66 -24.45 -33.41
N LYS A 1053 -24.41 -24.81 -33.74
CA LYS A 1053 -23.28 -23.87 -33.70
C LYS A 1053 -23.54 -22.72 -34.67
N GLN A 1054 -23.14 -21.51 -34.26
CA GLN A 1054 -23.07 -20.34 -35.13
C GLN A 1054 -21.61 -19.87 -35.20
N GLU A 1055 -21.22 -19.26 -36.32
CA GLU A 1055 -19.89 -18.70 -36.52
C GLU A 1055 -19.97 -17.16 -36.41
N GLY A 1056 -19.07 -16.57 -35.60
CA GLY A 1056 -19.04 -15.13 -35.34
C GLY A 1056 -19.98 -14.67 -34.22
N GLY A 1057 -19.70 -13.47 -33.68
CA GLY A 1057 -20.36 -12.92 -32.50
C GLY A 1057 -21.77 -12.34 -32.70
N ARG A 1058 -22.40 -12.52 -33.87
CA ARG A 1058 -23.77 -12.06 -34.11
C ARG A 1058 -24.56 -13.02 -35.00
N PHE A 1059 -25.73 -13.47 -34.53
CA PHE A 1059 -26.62 -14.37 -35.27
C PHE A 1059 -28.10 -14.21 -34.90
N ASN A 1060 -28.97 -14.92 -35.62
CA ASN A 1060 -30.41 -14.94 -35.37
C ASN A 1060 -30.82 -16.27 -34.71
N ILE A 1061 -31.76 -16.21 -33.77
CA ILE A 1061 -32.34 -17.39 -33.11
C ILE A 1061 -33.79 -17.56 -33.60
N PRO A 1062 -34.15 -18.70 -34.22
CA PRO A 1062 -35.52 -18.98 -34.66
C PRO A 1062 -36.53 -19.04 -33.52
N GLU A 1063 -37.82 -19.00 -33.87
CA GLU A 1063 -38.92 -19.16 -32.91
C GLU A 1063 -38.83 -20.51 -32.18
N GLY A 1064 -38.97 -20.49 -30.85
CA GLY A 1064 -38.74 -21.65 -29.97
C GLY A 1064 -37.27 -21.91 -29.58
N GLY A 1065 -36.30 -21.22 -30.20
CA GLY A 1065 -34.87 -21.38 -29.88
C GLY A 1065 -34.43 -20.69 -28.59
N VAL A 1066 -33.32 -21.15 -28.00
CA VAL A 1066 -32.69 -20.60 -26.78
C VAL A 1066 -31.20 -20.41 -26.99
N PHE A 1067 -30.60 -19.30 -26.52
CA PHE A 1067 -29.15 -19.09 -26.62
C PHE A 1067 -28.39 -20.18 -25.85
N ALA A 1068 -27.35 -20.73 -26.46
CA ALA A 1068 -26.58 -21.83 -25.90
C ALA A 1068 -25.10 -21.74 -26.27
N TYR A 1069 -24.26 -22.33 -25.42
CA TYR A 1069 -22.81 -22.41 -25.62
C TYR A 1069 -22.28 -23.76 -25.18
N LYS A 1070 -20.97 -23.97 -25.35
CA LYS A 1070 -20.25 -25.15 -24.88
C LYS A 1070 -18.92 -24.73 -24.25
N SER A 1071 -18.78 -24.91 -22.94
CA SER A 1071 -17.49 -24.73 -22.27
C SER A 1071 -16.59 -25.97 -22.42
N TYR A 1072 -15.29 -25.79 -22.16
CA TYR A 1072 -14.34 -26.88 -21.96
C TYR A 1072 -14.30 -27.32 -20.50
N ALA A 1073 -13.87 -28.56 -20.24
CA ALA A 1073 -13.69 -29.11 -18.91
C ALA A 1073 -12.77 -28.22 -18.05
N GLY A 1074 -13.27 -27.83 -16.87
CA GLY A 1074 -12.57 -26.97 -15.92
C GLY A 1074 -12.85 -25.47 -16.10
N GLN A 1075 -13.39 -25.02 -17.23
CA GLN A 1075 -13.82 -23.62 -17.36
C GLN A 1075 -15.02 -23.34 -16.44
N THR A 1076 -15.07 -22.13 -15.87
CA THR A 1076 -16.30 -21.59 -15.28
C THR A 1076 -16.81 -20.46 -16.18
N VAL A 1077 -18.03 -20.60 -16.70
CA VAL A 1077 -18.67 -19.58 -17.55
C VAL A 1077 -19.86 -18.97 -16.80
N GLN A 1078 -19.83 -17.67 -16.57
CA GLN A 1078 -20.98 -16.89 -16.11
C GLN A 1078 -21.51 -16.05 -17.26
N VAL A 1079 -22.81 -16.22 -17.57
CA VAL A 1079 -23.46 -15.45 -18.65
C VAL A 1079 -24.39 -14.41 -18.05
N SER A 1080 -24.23 -13.15 -18.42
CA SER A 1080 -25.25 -12.11 -18.23
C SER A 1080 -26.03 -11.90 -19.54
N THR A 1081 -27.21 -11.30 -19.44
CA THR A 1081 -28.12 -11.12 -20.60
C THR A 1081 -28.75 -9.74 -20.54
N ARG A 1082 -28.61 -8.97 -21.62
CA ARG A 1082 -29.06 -7.59 -21.72
C ARG A 1082 -29.86 -7.39 -23.00
N LYS A 1083 -31.08 -6.86 -22.89
CA LYS A 1083 -31.85 -6.40 -24.05
C LYS A 1083 -31.20 -5.11 -24.58
N THR A 1084 -30.67 -5.13 -25.80
CA THR A 1084 -30.03 -3.94 -26.41
C THR A 1084 -31.00 -3.11 -27.25
N GLY A 1085 -32.03 -3.74 -27.80
CA GLY A 1085 -33.14 -3.04 -28.46
C GLY A 1085 -34.05 -4.01 -29.23
N GLY A 1086 -35.36 -3.83 -29.09
CA GLY A 1086 -36.34 -4.71 -29.74
C GLY A 1086 -36.08 -6.18 -29.39
N MET A 1087 -36.02 -7.07 -30.37
CA MET A 1087 -35.72 -8.50 -30.15
C MET A 1087 -34.23 -8.84 -30.10
N THR A 1088 -33.35 -7.86 -30.04
CA THR A 1088 -31.90 -8.06 -29.95
C THR A 1088 -31.44 -8.13 -28.49
N TYR A 1089 -30.72 -9.20 -28.16
CA TYR A 1089 -30.15 -9.47 -26.85
C TYR A 1089 -28.63 -9.67 -26.96
N GLU A 1090 -27.93 -9.05 -26.03
CA GLU A 1090 -26.48 -9.17 -25.82
C GLU A 1090 -26.25 -10.15 -24.67
N TYR A 1091 -25.43 -11.17 -24.94
CA TYR A 1091 -24.98 -12.16 -23.98
C TYR A 1091 -23.49 -11.93 -23.73
N THR A 1092 -23.13 -11.62 -22.49
CA THR A 1092 -21.73 -11.48 -22.08
C THR A 1092 -21.34 -12.71 -21.30
N LEU A 1093 -20.43 -13.51 -21.87
CA LEU A 1093 -19.92 -14.75 -21.33
C LEU A 1093 -18.58 -14.44 -20.68
N ASN A 1094 -18.61 -14.24 -19.36
CA ASN A 1094 -17.43 -14.13 -18.53
C ASN A 1094 -16.87 -15.53 -18.33
N VAL A 1095 -15.63 -15.78 -18.78
CA VAL A 1095 -14.99 -17.10 -18.76
C VAL A 1095 -13.74 -17.06 -17.89
N LEU A 1096 -13.71 -17.93 -16.89
CA LEU A 1096 -12.52 -18.28 -16.13
C LEU A 1096 -11.96 -19.58 -16.70
N ALA A 1097 -10.68 -19.59 -17.05
CA ALA A 1097 -9.99 -20.73 -17.65
C ALA A 1097 -9.80 -21.90 -16.65
N PRO A 1098 -9.43 -23.11 -17.11
CA PRO A 1098 -9.20 -24.26 -16.22
C PRO A 1098 -8.09 -24.07 -15.16
N ASP A 1099 -7.16 -23.13 -15.35
CA ASP A 1099 -6.19 -22.74 -14.32
C ASP A 1099 -6.81 -22.00 -13.12
N GLY A 1100 -8.09 -21.61 -13.22
CA GLY A 1100 -8.84 -20.94 -12.17
C GLY A 1100 -8.47 -19.47 -11.96
N VAL A 1101 -7.62 -18.88 -12.79
CA VAL A 1101 -7.09 -17.52 -12.60
C VAL A 1101 -7.07 -16.67 -13.87
N THR A 1102 -6.92 -17.26 -15.06
CA THR A 1102 -6.91 -16.53 -16.33
C THR A 1102 -8.34 -16.26 -16.80
N PHE A 1103 -8.64 -15.02 -17.16
CA PHE A 1103 -10.00 -14.54 -17.41
C PHE A 1103 -10.14 -13.84 -18.78
N ALA A 1104 -11.29 -13.99 -19.42
CA ALA A 1104 -11.73 -13.11 -20.50
C ALA A 1104 -13.26 -12.94 -20.48
N SER A 1105 -13.75 -11.92 -21.18
CA SER A 1105 -15.18 -11.67 -21.36
C SER A 1105 -15.52 -11.63 -22.84
N HIS A 1106 -16.42 -12.51 -23.28
CA HIS A 1106 -16.82 -12.65 -24.68
C HIS A 1106 -18.26 -12.19 -24.88
N THR A 1107 -18.52 -11.33 -25.86
CA THR A 1107 -19.87 -10.81 -26.11
C THR A 1107 -20.47 -11.36 -27.39
N VAL A 1108 -21.69 -11.90 -27.30
CA VAL A 1108 -22.45 -12.48 -28.42
C VAL A 1108 -23.82 -11.80 -28.52
N THR A 1109 -24.13 -11.24 -29.70
CA THR A 1109 -25.41 -10.60 -30.00
C THR A 1109 -26.35 -11.57 -30.71
N ALA A 1110 -27.47 -11.93 -30.08
CA ALA A 1110 -28.49 -12.78 -30.69
C ALA A 1110 -29.80 -12.01 -30.93
N THR A 1111 -30.34 -12.12 -32.14
CA THR A 1111 -31.63 -11.52 -32.52
C THR A 1111 -32.72 -12.61 -32.55
N TYR A 1112 -33.76 -12.48 -31.72
CA TYR A 1112 -34.84 -13.48 -31.67
C TYR A 1112 -35.90 -13.18 -32.73
N VAL A 1113 -36.14 -14.15 -33.62
CA VAL A 1113 -37.21 -14.07 -34.61
C VAL A 1113 -38.49 -14.62 -33.99
N GLN A 1114 -39.56 -13.82 -33.99
CA GLN A 1114 -40.91 -14.26 -33.57
C GLN A 1114 -41.95 -13.68 -34.54
N ALA A 1115 -42.97 -14.46 -34.89
CA ALA A 1115 -44.01 -14.05 -35.84
C ALA A 1115 -44.74 -12.71 -35.51
N PRO A 1116 -44.97 -12.32 -34.23
CA PRO A 1116 -45.60 -11.02 -33.92
C PRO A 1116 -44.71 -9.81 -34.23
N THR A 1117 -43.39 -9.95 -34.08
CA THR A 1117 -42.40 -8.87 -34.12
C THR A 1117 -41.73 -8.70 -35.49
N HIS A 1118 -41.75 -9.75 -36.32
CA HIS A 1118 -41.14 -9.80 -37.65
C HIS A 1118 -41.99 -9.10 -38.74
N LYS A 1119 -42.44 -7.86 -38.49
CA LYS A 1119 -43.36 -7.10 -39.34
C LYS A 1119 -42.87 -5.67 -39.56
N ALA A 1120 -42.96 -5.16 -40.79
CA ALA A 1120 -42.63 -3.77 -41.13
C ALA A 1120 -43.60 -3.23 -42.21
N LEU A 1121 -44.79 -2.79 -41.78
CA LEU A 1121 -45.84 -2.22 -42.63
C LEU A 1121 -46.47 -1.01 -41.94
N LEU A 1122 -46.82 0.03 -42.71
CA LEU A 1122 -47.71 1.10 -42.22
C LEU A 1122 -49.17 0.74 -42.47
N ASP A 1123 -50.05 1.14 -41.56
CA ASP A 1123 -51.51 1.20 -41.75
C ASP A 1123 -51.93 2.52 -42.41
N GLY A 1124 -51.06 3.52 -42.41
CA GLY A 1124 -51.32 4.81 -43.04
C GLY A 1124 -50.22 5.85 -42.81
N ILE A 1125 -50.34 6.95 -43.53
CA ILE A 1125 -49.51 8.16 -43.36
C ILE A 1125 -50.48 9.33 -43.11
N LEU A 1126 -50.11 10.26 -42.24
CA LEU A 1126 -50.76 11.57 -42.13
C LEU A 1126 -49.84 12.65 -42.67
N ILE A 1127 -50.41 13.62 -43.39
CA ILE A 1127 -49.78 14.89 -43.77
C ILE A 1127 -50.67 16.00 -43.20
N ASP A 1128 -50.08 16.96 -42.48
CA ASP A 1128 -50.81 18.03 -41.77
C ASP A 1128 -52.02 17.49 -40.95
N ASN A 1129 -51.72 16.48 -40.12
CA ASN A 1129 -52.66 15.69 -39.32
C ASN A 1129 -53.84 15.05 -40.09
N THR A 1130 -53.80 15.05 -41.41
CA THR A 1130 -54.85 14.49 -42.28
C THR A 1130 -54.35 13.18 -42.90
N ARG A 1131 -55.13 12.09 -42.76
CA ARG A 1131 -54.74 10.76 -43.29
C ARG A 1131 -54.73 10.77 -44.82
N LEU A 1132 -53.65 10.29 -45.40
CA LEU A 1132 -53.43 10.21 -46.83
C LEU A 1132 -54.48 9.30 -47.52
N GLY A 1133 -55.22 9.86 -48.47
CA GLY A 1133 -56.26 9.15 -49.21
C GLY A 1133 -55.71 8.09 -50.16
N GLY A 1134 -56.37 6.93 -50.24
CA GLY A 1134 -55.96 5.84 -51.14
C GLY A 1134 -54.66 5.12 -50.73
N PHE A 1135 -54.31 5.15 -49.44
CA PHE A 1135 -53.15 4.46 -48.90
C PHE A 1135 -53.30 2.92 -48.96
N ASP A 1136 -52.23 2.23 -49.37
CA ASP A 1136 -52.09 0.78 -49.47
C ASP A 1136 -50.74 0.34 -48.85
N PRO A 1137 -50.71 -0.56 -47.85
CA PRO A 1137 -49.47 -1.02 -47.20
C PRO A 1137 -48.44 -1.68 -48.15
N SER A 1138 -48.87 -2.15 -49.32
CA SER A 1138 -47.99 -2.73 -50.35
C SER A 1138 -47.29 -1.68 -51.23
N ARG A 1139 -47.86 -0.48 -51.34
CA ARG A 1139 -47.37 0.61 -52.18
C ARG A 1139 -46.42 1.51 -51.40
N THR A 1140 -45.24 1.77 -51.98
CA THR A 1140 -44.15 2.52 -51.34
C THR A 1140 -44.04 4.00 -51.75
N GLU A 1141 -44.64 4.44 -52.86
CA GLU A 1141 -44.51 5.83 -53.34
C GLU A 1141 -45.84 6.58 -53.43
N TYR A 1142 -45.87 7.78 -52.87
CA TYR A 1142 -47.04 8.65 -52.77
C TYR A 1142 -46.73 10.10 -53.14
N SER A 1143 -47.80 10.84 -53.43
CA SER A 1143 -47.75 12.30 -53.56
C SER A 1143 -48.87 12.94 -52.76
N ALA A 1144 -48.59 14.08 -52.12
CA ALA A 1144 -49.58 14.87 -51.39
C ALA A 1144 -49.40 16.37 -51.64
N ARG A 1145 -50.32 17.18 -51.12
CA ARG A 1145 -50.26 18.63 -51.17
C ARG A 1145 -50.25 19.23 -49.78
N VAL A 1146 -49.56 20.37 -49.65
CA VAL A 1146 -49.45 21.14 -48.41
C VAL A 1146 -49.61 22.63 -48.71
N SER A 1147 -50.07 23.38 -47.71
CA SER A 1147 -50.23 24.84 -47.85
C SER A 1147 -48.89 25.59 -47.95
N ASN A 1148 -47.85 25.06 -47.31
CA ASN A 1148 -46.50 25.63 -47.32
C ASN A 1148 -45.42 24.54 -47.23
N LEU A 1149 -44.47 24.51 -48.19
CA LEU A 1149 -43.37 23.55 -48.17
C LEU A 1149 -42.31 23.85 -47.10
N ASP A 1150 -42.28 25.05 -46.54
CA ASP A 1150 -41.45 25.38 -45.36
C ASP A 1150 -42.12 24.97 -44.04
N HIS A 1151 -43.45 24.85 -44.00
CA HIS A 1151 -44.22 24.61 -42.78
C HIS A 1151 -45.32 23.55 -43.00
N TRP A 1152 -44.93 22.28 -42.87
CA TRP A 1152 -45.80 21.10 -42.93
C TRP A 1152 -45.33 20.00 -41.96
N THR A 1153 -46.21 19.04 -41.68
CA THR A 1153 -45.99 17.92 -40.74
C THR A 1153 -46.32 16.57 -41.39
N VAL A 1154 -45.68 15.51 -40.88
CA VAL A 1154 -45.92 14.11 -41.30
C VAL A 1154 -45.85 13.18 -40.09
N ALA A 1155 -46.72 12.17 -40.06
CA ALA A 1155 -46.72 11.13 -39.04
C ALA A 1155 -47.12 9.77 -39.63
N ALA A 1156 -46.70 8.69 -38.99
CA ALA A 1156 -47.03 7.32 -39.38
C ALA A 1156 -48.22 6.76 -38.56
N VAL A 1157 -49.00 5.87 -39.16
CA VAL A 1157 -49.91 4.95 -38.45
C VAL A 1157 -49.39 3.54 -38.67
N PHE A 1158 -49.20 2.78 -37.59
CA PHE A 1158 -48.63 1.43 -37.61
C PHE A 1158 -49.08 0.61 -36.38
N ASP A 1159 -49.03 -0.73 -36.52
CA ASP A 1159 -49.25 -1.71 -35.45
C ASP A 1159 -48.22 -1.53 -34.32
N LYS A 1160 -48.61 -0.79 -33.27
CA LYS A 1160 -47.80 -0.57 -32.07
C LYS A 1160 -47.56 -1.84 -31.27
N ASP A 1161 -48.52 -2.77 -31.26
CA ASP A 1161 -48.44 -3.98 -30.46
C ASP A 1161 -47.34 -4.92 -30.98
N SER A 1162 -46.96 -4.82 -32.25
CA SER A 1162 -45.79 -5.51 -32.82
C SER A 1162 -44.42 -5.05 -32.27
N GLY A 1163 -44.35 -3.86 -31.64
CA GLY A 1163 -43.10 -3.21 -31.26
C GLY A 1163 -42.32 -2.54 -32.41
N MET A 1164 -42.85 -2.53 -33.64
CA MET A 1164 -42.13 -1.98 -34.79
C MET A 1164 -41.82 -0.47 -34.64
N SER A 1165 -40.81 -0.03 -35.40
CA SER A 1165 -40.34 1.35 -35.42
C SER A 1165 -40.47 1.98 -36.80
N VAL A 1166 -40.59 3.32 -36.84
CA VAL A 1166 -40.61 4.13 -38.06
C VAL A 1166 -39.67 5.30 -37.90
N THR A 1167 -38.61 5.36 -38.71
CA THR A 1167 -37.74 6.53 -38.83
C THR A 1167 -38.28 7.44 -39.93
N ILE A 1168 -38.45 8.72 -39.63
CA ILE A 1168 -38.99 9.73 -40.55
C ILE A 1168 -37.87 10.73 -40.87
N HIS A 1169 -37.32 10.62 -42.08
CA HIS A 1169 -36.46 11.63 -42.67
C HIS A 1169 -37.32 12.69 -43.38
N LYS A 1170 -37.03 13.97 -43.16
CA LYS A 1170 -37.80 15.10 -43.70
C LYS A 1170 -36.91 16.08 -44.46
N GLU A 1171 -37.15 16.20 -45.76
CA GLU A 1171 -36.60 17.23 -46.64
C GLU A 1171 -37.61 18.38 -46.85
N ARG A 1172 -37.28 19.40 -47.64
CA ARG A 1172 -38.22 20.52 -47.93
C ARG A 1172 -39.53 20.04 -48.59
N ALA A 1173 -39.44 19.14 -49.57
CA ALA A 1173 -40.57 18.70 -50.39
C ALA A 1173 -40.74 17.17 -50.46
N LYS A 1174 -40.14 16.44 -49.52
CA LYS A 1174 -40.13 14.97 -49.50
C LYS A 1174 -40.07 14.45 -48.06
N ALA A 1175 -40.89 13.45 -47.77
CA ALA A 1175 -40.76 12.62 -46.57
C ALA A 1175 -40.28 11.22 -46.99
N THR A 1176 -39.37 10.63 -46.22
CA THR A 1176 -38.98 9.23 -46.34
C THR A 1176 -39.22 8.55 -45.00
N LEU A 1177 -40.16 7.60 -44.96
CA LEU A 1177 -40.58 6.88 -43.77
C LEU A 1177 -40.07 5.43 -43.87
N THR A 1178 -39.02 5.12 -43.12
CA THR A 1178 -38.43 3.77 -43.06
C THR A 1178 -39.02 3.02 -41.88
N VAL A 1179 -39.93 2.10 -42.16
CA VAL A 1179 -40.46 1.15 -41.16
C VAL A 1179 -39.46 0.03 -40.98
N THR A 1180 -39.23 -0.38 -39.73
CA THR A 1180 -38.34 -1.47 -39.36
C THR A 1180 -38.99 -2.32 -38.27
N SER A 1181 -38.97 -3.63 -38.45
CA SER A 1181 -39.53 -4.62 -37.51
C SER A 1181 -38.89 -4.54 -36.13
N ALA A 1182 -39.57 -5.04 -35.10
CA ALA A 1182 -39.04 -5.00 -33.74
C ALA A 1182 -37.79 -5.90 -33.56
N ASP A 1183 -37.56 -6.86 -34.45
CA ASP A 1183 -36.30 -7.60 -34.54
C ASP A 1183 -35.23 -6.94 -35.44
N GLY A 1184 -35.55 -5.86 -36.14
CA GLY A 1184 -34.64 -5.17 -37.04
C GLY A 1184 -34.32 -5.90 -38.35
N LEU A 1185 -34.91 -7.07 -38.60
CA LEU A 1185 -34.57 -7.94 -39.74
C LEU A 1185 -35.40 -7.64 -41.00
N VAL A 1186 -36.55 -6.98 -40.87
CA VAL A 1186 -37.42 -6.57 -41.98
C VAL A 1186 -37.52 -5.05 -41.99
N SER A 1187 -37.33 -4.43 -43.15
CA SER A 1187 -37.55 -3.01 -43.34
C SER A 1187 -38.33 -2.71 -44.61
N ARG A 1188 -39.09 -1.61 -44.61
CA ARG A 1188 -39.84 -1.11 -45.76
C ARG A 1188 -39.85 0.42 -45.76
N VAL A 1189 -39.44 1.00 -46.88
CA VAL A 1189 -39.39 2.45 -47.08
C VAL A 1189 -40.63 2.93 -47.81
N TYR A 1190 -41.26 3.98 -47.30
CA TYR A 1190 -42.35 4.71 -47.94
C TYR A 1190 -41.90 6.16 -48.23
N VAL A 1191 -42.06 6.62 -49.46
CA VAL A 1191 -41.71 7.99 -49.89
C VAL A 1191 -42.98 8.79 -50.17
N VAL A 1192 -43.06 10.01 -49.64
CA VAL A 1192 -44.14 10.96 -49.95
C VAL A 1192 -43.52 12.21 -50.55
N ASN A 1193 -43.81 12.46 -51.83
CA ASN A 1193 -43.40 13.68 -52.53
C ASN A 1193 -44.47 14.77 -52.35
N LEU A 1194 -44.06 15.99 -52.06
CA LEU A 1194 -44.99 17.09 -51.77
C LEU A 1194 -44.97 18.17 -52.83
N THR A 1195 -46.14 18.75 -53.05
CA THR A 1195 -46.34 19.92 -53.90
C THR A 1195 -47.10 20.99 -53.13
N GLN A 1196 -46.78 22.26 -53.34
CA GLN A 1196 -47.49 23.36 -52.68
C GLN A 1196 -48.76 23.71 -53.46
N ASP A 1197 -49.85 24.01 -52.77
CA ASP A 1197 -51.06 24.52 -53.42
C ASP A 1197 -50.87 25.96 -53.95
N ALA A 1198 -51.59 26.27 -55.03
CA ALA A 1198 -51.55 27.59 -55.66
C ALA A 1198 -52.24 28.63 -54.79
N VAL A 1199 -51.51 29.67 -54.39
CA VAL A 1199 -51.92 30.64 -53.35
C VAL A 1199 -53.15 31.46 -53.78
N ALA A 1200 -54.18 31.47 -52.93
CA ALA A 1200 -55.32 32.39 -53.03
C ALA A 1200 -55.83 32.81 -51.63
N GLY A 1201 -55.74 34.11 -51.31
CA GLY A 1201 -56.32 34.71 -50.10
C GLY A 1201 -55.28 35.15 -49.05
N LYS A 1202 -55.59 36.27 -48.35
CA LYS A 1202 -54.77 36.79 -47.25
C LYS A 1202 -55.14 36.12 -45.92
N GLY A 1203 -54.14 35.72 -45.14
CA GLY A 1203 -54.23 35.49 -43.69
C GLY A 1203 -53.30 36.46 -42.95
N THR A 1204 -53.59 36.77 -41.69
CA THR A 1204 -52.90 37.81 -40.90
C THR A 1204 -51.66 37.29 -40.15
N ASP A 1205 -50.74 38.20 -39.84
CA ASP A 1205 -49.50 37.94 -39.13
C ASP A 1205 -49.67 37.27 -37.75
N GLY A 1206 -48.66 36.46 -37.40
CA GLY A 1206 -48.50 35.89 -36.07
C GLY A 1206 -47.11 35.29 -35.88
N VAL A 1207 -46.17 36.13 -35.40
CA VAL A 1207 -44.93 35.79 -34.65
C VAL A 1207 -44.29 34.42 -35.01
N GLY A 1208 -43.24 34.31 -35.83
CA GLY A 1208 -42.07 35.19 -35.95
C GLY A 1208 -41.00 34.80 -34.94
N VAL A 1209 -39.77 34.52 -35.40
CA VAL A 1209 -38.58 33.96 -34.69
C VAL A 1209 -38.41 32.43 -34.81
N LEU A 1210 -37.15 32.02 -35.06
CA LEU A 1210 -36.58 30.66 -35.09
C LEU A 1210 -37.19 29.64 -36.08
N SER A 1211 -36.76 29.75 -37.34
CA SER A 1211 -36.48 28.55 -38.14
C SER A 1211 -35.19 27.87 -37.63
N GLU A 1212 -35.06 26.57 -37.88
CA GLU A 1212 -33.95 25.67 -37.52
C GLU A 1212 -33.85 25.30 -36.02
N THR A 1213 -33.49 24.02 -35.78
CA THR A 1213 -33.36 23.31 -34.48
C THR A 1213 -34.61 23.01 -33.62
N GLY A 1214 -35.67 23.82 -33.66
CA GLY A 1214 -36.88 23.59 -32.85
C GLY A 1214 -37.80 22.46 -33.36
N SER A 1215 -38.19 21.51 -32.50
CA SER A 1215 -39.04 20.36 -32.86
C SER A 1215 -40.28 20.19 -31.96
N ASN A 1216 -41.47 20.26 -32.56
CA ASN A 1216 -42.74 19.94 -31.90
C ASN A 1216 -42.93 18.42 -31.86
N VAL A 1217 -42.57 17.77 -30.75
CA VAL A 1217 -42.72 16.32 -30.54
C VAL A 1217 -44.19 16.00 -30.18
N THR A 1218 -45.07 16.22 -31.15
CA THR A 1218 -46.52 16.01 -31.03
C THR A 1218 -46.92 14.66 -31.65
N PRO A 1219 -47.15 13.60 -30.84
CA PRO A 1219 -47.83 12.42 -31.35
C PRO A 1219 -49.27 12.78 -31.73
N ALA A 1220 -49.75 12.30 -32.89
CA ALA A 1220 -51.05 12.68 -33.42
C ALA A 1220 -52.19 12.35 -32.44
N LEU A 1221 -53.00 13.37 -32.10
CA LEU A 1221 -54.05 13.30 -31.09
C LEU A 1221 -55.30 12.62 -31.67
N LEU A 1222 -55.25 11.30 -31.82
CA LEU A 1222 -56.40 10.48 -32.18
C LEU A 1222 -57.37 10.36 -31.00
N ALA A 1223 -58.25 11.35 -30.89
CA ALA A 1223 -59.44 11.26 -30.05
C ALA A 1223 -60.32 10.06 -30.46
N THR A 1224 -61.02 9.50 -29.47
CA THR A 1224 -61.80 8.26 -29.55
C THR A 1224 -62.73 8.15 -30.75
N ALA A 1225 -62.49 7.16 -31.61
CA ALA A 1225 -63.43 6.67 -32.63
C ALA A 1225 -63.89 5.23 -32.31
N GLY A 1226 -64.27 4.98 -31.05
CA GLY A 1226 -64.58 3.65 -30.50
C GLY A 1226 -65.88 3.62 -29.69
N ALA A 1227 -66.99 4.06 -30.29
CA ALA A 1227 -68.25 4.25 -29.58
C ALA A 1227 -69.51 3.85 -30.39
N LEU A 1228 -69.52 2.64 -30.96
CA LEU A 1228 -70.74 1.90 -31.33
C LEU A 1228 -70.42 0.42 -31.61
N LEU A 1229 -71.44 -0.45 -31.56
CA LEU A 1229 -71.37 -1.91 -31.76
C LEU A 1229 -70.69 -2.76 -30.66
N ALA A 1230 -70.77 -2.34 -29.40
CA ALA A 1230 -70.84 -3.29 -28.28
C ALA A 1230 -72.31 -3.42 -27.85
N GLY A 1231 -73.06 -4.37 -28.44
CA GLY A 1231 -74.51 -4.43 -28.22
C GLY A 1231 -75.23 -5.68 -28.74
N LEU A 1232 -75.62 -6.52 -27.78
CA LEU A 1232 -76.69 -7.54 -27.78
C LEU A 1232 -76.39 -8.97 -28.30
N ALA A 1233 -76.68 -9.91 -27.39
CA ALA A 1233 -77.08 -11.32 -27.55
C ALA A 1233 -76.13 -12.32 -28.27
N GLY A 1234 -75.87 -13.51 -27.72
CA GLY A 1234 -76.24 -14.02 -26.39
C GLY A 1234 -76.24 -15.55 -26.27
N LEU A 1235 -76.38 -16.04 -25.03
CA LEU A 1235 -76.91 -17.36 -24.64
C LEU A 1235 -76.36 -18.64 -25.32
N GLY A 1236 -75.69 -19.47 -24.51
CA GLY A 1236 -76.16 -20.85 -24.35
C GLY A 1236 -75.17 -22.01 -24.54
N LEU A 1237 -75.12 -22.86 -23.50
CA LEU A 1237 -74.69 -24.27 -23.46
C LEU A 1237 -73.22 -24.59 -23.86
N HIS A 1238 -72.48 -25.42 -23.10
CA HIS A 1238 -72.66 -26.87 -22.89
C HIS A 1238 -72.68 -27.70 -24.18
N GLY A 1239 -71.49 -28.13 -24.63
CA GLY A 1239 -71.31 -29.06 -25.76
C GLY A 1239 -70.26 -30.13 -25.46
N LEU A 1240 -70.68 -31.40 -25.49
CA LEU A 1240 -69.84 -32.61 -25.40
C LEU A 1240 -68.72 -32.60 -26.48
N VAL A 1241 -67.46 -32.96 -26.20
CA VAL A 1241 -66.92 -34.30 -25.83
C VAL A 1241 -66.93 -35.32 -26.99
N ARG A 1242 -65.83 -36.09 -27.11
CA ARG A 1242 -65.53 -37.25 -28.00
C ARG A 1242 -64.95 -36.89 -29.38
N ARG A 1243 -63.69 -37.27 -29.69
CA ARG A 1243 -63.12 -38.59 -30.11
C ARG A 1243 -63.17 -38.75 -31.64
N ARG A 1244 -62.24 -39.45 -32.34
CA ARG A 1244 -61.14 -40.35 -31.88
C ARG A 1244 -60.05 -40.52 -32.96
N HIS A 1245 -58.80 -40.67 -32.49
CA HIS A 1245 -57.73 -41.62 -32.92
C HIS A 1245 -57.47 -42.03 -34.39
N ARG A 1246 -56.18 -42.35 -34.58
CA ARG A 1246 -55.48 -43.05 -35.68
C ARG A 1246 -55.10 -42.14 -36.85
N GLY A 1247 -53.84 -42.11 -37.29
CA GLY A 1247 -52.63 -42.77 -36.77
C GLY A 1247 -51.73 -43.30 -37.87
N ASN A 1248 -50.42 -43.39 -37.59
CA ASN A 1248 -49.33 -43.56 -38.56
C ASN A 1248 -49.17 -42.34 -39.51
N ASP A 1249 -47.97 -41.92 -39.90
CA ASP A 1249 -46.61 -42.37 -39.51
C ASP A 1249 -45.81 -41.24 -38.83
#